data_AF-A0A1G1BNF0-F1
#
_entry.id   AF-A0A1G1BNF0-F1
#
_cell.length_a   1.000
_cell.length_b   1.000
_cell.length_c   1.000
_cell.angle_alpha   90.00
_cell.angle_beta   90.00
_cell.angle_gamma   90.00
#
_symmetry.space_group_name_H-M   'P 1'
#
loop_
_entity.id
_entity.type
_entity.pdbx_description
1 polymer ?
#
loop_
_entity_poly.entity_id
_entity_poly.type
_entity_poly.pdbx_seq_one_letter_code
_entity_poly.pdbx_strand_id
1 'polypeptide(L)'
;MTLTASRLGIVSALMLASTGSFAQDPAPPPAAVNGWVSVADFGASGSKFETTATTTADAKEITVADVGDFKPGQGVTVSRCNVRYVSPLIWGPTEPYSTCKPMKDALEFRGYDGSTGSWFVYLLEIDGKDPLTFRWSDTLVHQGKWQGVKVPITWDWQPLSNGLEVKFNKRDLEPGHMLTFGARDQLTTVIEKIDGKILTLRDAANRAATDAVVRHDDTAALQAAINAGIKEKRNVFFPAGWYRLSGSLHVRTDAICLEGVNGVDTVMDITNGVGSVFHVYDTLNATVRNFRMIGHTSMDEAAGSFTTSRGFGFWACALKGCNAMGMERNENLWIENVHVSHMASEAFYSSGTMRTSANEQPRYQKSLVYLRCSVTDCAANAFNNNDVGENTSVLYCRIDGAGWHAAEMPTRFLKLVGNYVRNAGAFTIGDMSHRYDDLHNLGCGQAVVTDNVFEGIGKSGGIAVNHGSSQVTIANNLFINFNGNAITASSTTVRTSFPSNTVTITNNIIDLTYAGEKPASRTGITVSASNTIVANNQVYVRGAVDPRVTGILIADPALNVTVHDNLVRNCQQGIVTRRAGSRVTEVIDTTTFLENGLPLEWKNSHLYRGWNLAWTGGSPAGVPSVIDAFDPETLRFKLKEPREMKVGDAFQVFPSGPANWSIHGNTIAGCADPVRLDSYGSEASLFRDNIVSRGDAQGVKQAIQVAGQFKLLGNTISGFDEAGSSALLLTPDPVGRVARNLIQRNTFERCSAVVKEAREGLWKECVADGNLFVNCQAAPATGGTVITREQTEPVLLPPGPPPAPRCTRSEAPGN
;
A
#
# COMPACT_ATOMS: atom_id res chain seq x y z
N MET A 1 -58.68 5.05 -26.31
CA MET A 1 -58.86 4.39 -25.01
C MET A 1 -57.48 3.84 -24.60
N THR A 2 -56.71 4.50 -23.72
CA THR A 2 -56.80 4.52 -22.22
C THR A 2 -56.28 3.22 -21.60
N LEU A 3 -55.40 3.15 -20.60
CA LEU A 3 -54.54 4.07 -19.79
C LEU A 3 -53.24 3.28 -19.43
N THR A 4 -52.09 3.78 -18.93
CA THR A 4 -51.52 5.12 -18.62
C THR A 4 -49.99 4.97 -18.46
N ALA A 5 -49.22 6.08 -18.52
CA ALA A 5 -47.91 6.21 -17.89
C ALA A 5 -47.76 7.61 -17.27
N SER A 6 -47.35 7.68 -16.00
CA SER A 6 -47.34 8.92 -15.20
C SER A 6 -46.06 9.75 -15.43
N ARG A 7 -46.21 11.08 -15.41
CA ARG A 7 -45.14 12.07 -15.65
C ARG A 7 -44.19 12.22 -14.46
N LEU A 8 -42.94 12.57 -14.75
CA LEU A 8 -42.20 13.78 -14.31
C LEU A 8 -40.86 13.79 -15.08
N GLY A 9 -40.26 14.89 -15.55
CA GLY A 9 -40.65 16.30 -15.48
C GLY A 9 -39.43 17.22 -15.64
N ILE A 10 -38.82 17.28 -16.84
CA ILE A 10 -37.68 18.17 -17.14
C ILE A 10 -38.18 19.55 -17.56
N VAL A 11 -37.66 20.63 -16.96
CA VAL A 11 -37.66 21.99 -17.54
C VAL A 11 -36.32 22.66 -17.25
N SER A 12 -35.71 23.24 -18.28
CA SER A 12 -34.42 23.93 -18.22
C SER A 12 -34.52 25.41 -17.90
N ALA A 13 -33.40 25.96 -17.45
CA ALA A 13 -33.02 27.38 -17.28
C ALA A 13 -33.73 28.43 -18.16
N LEU A 14 -34.00 29.61 -17.57
CA LEU A 14 -33.26 30.86 -17.88
C LEU A 14 -33.68 32.01 -16.91
N MET A 15 -32.73 32.82 -16.43
CA MET A 15 -32.87 34.27 -16.16
C MET A 15 -31.50 34.87 -15.78
N LEU A 16 -31.20 36.08 -16.25
CA LEU A 16 -29.89 36.73 -16.11
C LEU A 16 -29.79 37.71 -14.93
N ALA A 17 -28.57 37.79 -14.40
CA ALA A 17 -27.88 38.97 -13.85
C ALA A 17 -28.68 40.10 -13.18
N SER A 18 -28.39 40.33 -11.90
CA SER A 18 -28.10 41.68 -11.40
C SER A 18 -26.94 41.65 -10.41
N THR A 19 -25.79 42.19 -10.80
CA THR A 19 -24.59 42.27 -9.96
C THR A 19 -24.55 43.60 -9.23
N GLY A 20 -25.19 43.66 -8.05
CA GLY A 20 -25.01 44.74 -7.09
C GLY A 20 -23.77 44.50 -6.24
N SER A 21 -22.69 45.25 -6.49
CA SER A 21 -21.48 45.20 -5.66
C SER A 21 -21.73 45.88 -4.31
N PHE A 22 -22.03 45.09 -3.29
CA PHE A 22 -21.77 45.47 -1.90
C PHE A 22 -20.64 44.60 -1.36
N ALA A 23 -19.49 45.21 -1.11
CA ALA A 23 -18.47 44.64 -0.26
C ALA A 23 -19.06 44.62 1.17
N GLN A 24 -19.65 43.49 1.53
CA GLN A 24 -20.07 43.25 2.91
C GLN A 24 -18.81 42.86 3.68
N ASP A 25 -18.49 43.61 4.74
CA ASP A 25 -17.39 43.23 5.64
C ASP A 25 -17.57 41.77 6.08
N PRO A 26 -16.48 40.99 6.17
CA PRO A 26 -16.58 39.60 6.57
C PRO A 26 -17.30 39.53 7.92
N ALA A 27 -18.37 38.71 7.97
CA ALA A 27 -19.13 38.52 9.19
C ALA A 27 -18.16 38.13 10.33
N PRO A 28 -18.31 38.72 11.54
CA PRO A 28 -17.40 38.43 12.63
C PRO A 28 -17.34 36.92 12.85
N PRO A 29 -16.14 36.34 13.04
CA PRO A 29 -15.99 34.90 13.19
C PRO A 29 -16.91 34.39 14.30
N PRO A 30 -17.54 33.20 14.13
CA PRO A 30 -18.41 32.64 15.16
C PRO A 30 -17.63 32.57 16.47
N ALA A 31 -18.19 33.18 17.52
CA ALA A 31 -17.56 33.22 18.82
C ALA A 31 -17.30 31.80 19.34
N ALA A 32 -16.22 31.63 20.09
CA ALA A 32 -15.88 30.35 20.70
C ALA A 32 -17.07 29.81 21.51
N VAL A 33 -17.31 28.50 21.43
CA VAL A 33 -18.31 27.82 22.27
C VAL A 33 -18.00 28.14 23.73
N ASN A 34 -19.01 28.56 24.50
CA ASN A 34 -18.84 29.01 25.89
C ASN A 34 -17.90 28.08 26.69
N GLY A 35 -16.76 28.63 27.14
CA GLY A 35 -15.74 27.89 27.90
C GLY A 35 -14.52 27.44 27.10
N TRP A 36 -14.44 27.62 25.78
CA TRP A 36 -13.25 27.31 24.97
C TRP A 36 -12.28 28.50 24.91
N VAL A 37 -10.98 28.24 24.72
CA VAL A 37 -9.95 29.25 24.47
C VAL A 37 -9.91 29.53 22.97
N SER A 38 -10.11 30.77 22.50
CA SER A 38 -9.99 31.09 21.08
C SER A 38 -8.55 31.44 20.73
N VAL A 39 -8.04 30.95 19.59
CA VAL A 39 -6.71 31.36 19.12
C VAL A 39 -6.65 32.84 18.70
N ALA A 40 -7.79 33.44 18.36
CA ALA A 40 -7.88 34.87 18.04
C ALA A 40 -7.55 35.76 19.26
N ASP A 41 -7.86 35.30 20.48
CA ASP A 41 -7.58 36.02 21.73
C ASP A 41 -6.06 36.16 22.00
N PHE A 42 -5.24 35.36 21.31
CA PHE A 42 -3.78 35.33 21.41
C PHE A 42 -3.08 36.03 20.23
N GLY A 43 -3.84 36.72 19.37
CA GLY A 43 -3.31 37.51 18.26
C GLY A 43 -3.03 36.75 16.97
N ALA A 44 -3.47 35.49 16.85
CA ALA A 44 -3.40 34.75 15.61
C ALA A 44 -4.21 35.48 14.52
N SER A 45 -3.59 35.71 13.37
CA SER A 45 -4.15 36.50 12.26
C SER A 45 -5.32 35.79 11.59
N GLY A 46 -5.21 34.47 11.38
CA GLY A 46 -6.11 33.72 10.50
C GLY A 46 -6.13 34.26 9.06
N SER A 47 -5.07 34.93 8.61
CA SER A 47 -5.06 35.65 7.34
C SER A 47 -4.18 35.05 6.25
N LYS A 48 -4.77 34.97 5.06
CA LYS A 48 -4.08 34.64 3.81
C LYS A 48 -3.38 35.84 3.16
N PHE A 49 -3.46 37.05 3.73
CA PHE A 49 -2.85 38.25 3.15
C PHE A 49 -1.34 38.06 2.93
N GLU A 50 -0.83 38.57 1.81
CA GLU A 50 0.59 38.67 1.51
C GLU A 50 0.86 39.93 0.68
N THR A 51 2.08 40.45 0.78
CA THR A 51 2.50 41.68 0.11
C THR A 51 3.96 41.56 -0.31
N THR A 52 4.35 42.29 -1.35
CA THR A 52 5.78 42.46 -1.67
C THR A 52 6.41 43.53 -0.80
N ALA A 53 7.72 43.45 -0.59
CA ALA A 53 8.50 44.40 0.17
C ALA A 53 9.87 44.68 -0.46
N THR A 54 10.36 45.90 -0.23
CA THR A 54 11.77 46.26 -0.43
C THR A 54 12.48 46.37 0.92
N THR A 55 13.69 45.84 1.00
CA THR A 55 14.57 45.87 2.17
C THR A 55 16.04 46.00 1.73
N THR A 56 16.86 46.60 2.58
CA THR A 56 18.32 46.61 2.45
C THR A 56 18.95 45.59 3.39
N ALA A 57 20.18 45.18 3.13
CA ALA A 57 20.93 44.35 4.07
C ALA A 57 21.12 45.08 5.42
N ASP A 58 21.13 44.30 6.49
CA ASP A 58 21.24 44.69 7.90
C ASP A 58 20.17 45.69 8.41
N ALA A 59 19.08 45.87 7.64
CA ALA A 59 17.97 46.73 8.03
C ALA A 59 16.84 45.96 8.73
N LYS A 60 16.29 46.60 9.77
CA LYS A 60 15.03 46.20 10.44
C LYS A 60 13.79 46.77 9.77
N GLU A 61 13.93 47.86 9.03
CA GLU A 61 12.81 48.52 8.35
C GLU A 61 12.65 47.96 6.94
N ILE A 62 11.43 47.55 6.60
CA ILE A 62 11.06 47.13 5.25
C ILE A 62 9.90 47.99 4.74
N THR A 63 9.92 48.33 3.45
CA THR A 63 8.81 49.06 2.82
C THR A 63 7.93 48.08 2.06
N VAL A 64 6.70 47.86 2.53
CA VAL A 64 5.72 46.99 1.87
C VAL A 64 4.96 47.72 0.76
N ALA A 65 4.49 46.99 -0.25
CA ALA A 65 3.62 47.54 -1.29
C ALA A 65 2.25 47.93 -0.71
N ASP A 66 1.71 47.09 0.17
CA ASP A 66 0.50 47.30 0.96
C ASP A 66 0.68 46.68 2.37
N VAL A 67 0.12 47.31 3.39
CA VAL A 67 0.12 46.82 4.78
C VAL A 67 -1.00 45.80 5.02
N GLY A 68 -2.12 45.93 4.30
CA GLY A 68 -3.29 45.06 4.48
C GLY A 68 -3.74 44.97 5.94
N ASP A 69 -3.71 43.76 6.51
CA ASP A 69 -4.20 43.44 7.86
C ASP A 69 -3.08 43.13 8.89
N PHE A 70 -1.82 43.42 8.57
CA PHE A 70 -0.70 43.33 9.51
C PHE A 70 -0.86 44.29 10.71
N LYS A 71 -0.46 43.82 11.90
CA LYS A 71 -0.51 44.57 13.16
C LYS A 71 0.80 44.43 13.95
N PRO A 72 1.21 45.47 14.71
CA PRO A 72 2.29 45.33 15.69
C PRO A 72 2.04 44.16 16.65
N GLY A 73 3.10 43.41 16.98
CA GLY A 73 3.05 42.20 17.81
C GLY A 73 2.82 40.90 17.03
N GLN A 74 2.38 40.94 15.77
CA GLN A 74 2.19 39.72 14.96
C GLN A 74 3.52 39.18 14.42
N GLY A 75 3.59 37.85 14.34
CA GLY A 75 4.66 37.15 13.65
C GLY A 75 4.53 37.28 12.13
N VAL A 76 5.67 37.35 11.43
CA VAL A 76 5.74 37.35 9.97
C VAL A 76 6.92 36.53 9.45
N THR A 77 6.73 35.92 8.28
CA THR A 77 7.84 35.45 7.44
C THR A 77 8.10 36.45 6.31
N VAL A 78 9.37 36.78 6.06
CA VAL A 78 9.82 37.58 4.91
C VAL A 78 10.79 36.75 4.07
N SER A 79 10.41 36.38 2.85
CA SER A 79 11.26 35.61 1.94
C SER A 79 12.28 36.46 1.19
N ARG A 80 13.26 35.81 0.55
CA ARG A 80 14.32 36.42 -0.29
C ARG A 80 15.27 37.41 0.40
N CYS A 81 15.15 37.64 1.72
CA CYS A 81 15.89 38.68 2.44
C CYS A 81 16.83 38.17 3.55
N ASN A 82 16.83 36.87 3.83
CA ASN A 82 17.62 36.29 4.92
C ASN A 82 18.22 34.94 4.52
N VAL A 83 19.38 35.01 3.86
CA VAL A 83 20.16 33.86 3.41
C VAL A 83 20.72 33.14 4.63
N ARG A 84 20.35 31.88 4.83
CA ARG A 84 20.84 31.05 5.93
C ARG A 84 20.92 29.57 5.57
N TYR A 85 21.83 28.89 6.26
CA TYR A 85 21.92 27.43 6.25
C TYR A 85 21.27 26.86 7.50
N VAL A 86 20.49 25.80 7.35
CA VAL A 86 19.68 25.17 8.41
C VAL A 86 19.94 23.68 8.48
N SER A 87 19.74 23.09 9.65
CA SER A 87 19.92 21.65 9.91
C SER A 87 21.22 21.04 9.33
N PRO A 88 22.42 21.62 9.56
CA PRO A 88 23.67 21.01 9.14
C PRO A 88 23.99 19.78 10.00
N LEU A 89 23.78 18.60 9.43
CA LEU A 89 23.90 17.30 10.09
C LEU A 89 24.92 16.40 9.38
N ILE A 90 25.67 15.63 10.16
CA ILE A 90 26.47 14.50 9.69
C ILE A 90 25.87 13.21 10.23
N TRP A 91 25.74 12.24 9.34
CA TRP A 91 25.21 10.90 9.60
C TRP A 91 26.38 9.92 9.53
N GLY A 92 26.42 8.96 10.46
CA GLY A 92 27.48 7.96 10.49
C GLY A 92 27.42 6.99 9.30
N PRO A 93 28.45 6.15 9.11
CA PRO A 93 28.53 5.19 8.02
C PRO A 93 27.74 3.89 8.30
N THR A 94 27.15 3.77 9.49
CA THR A 94 26.23 2.70 9.87
C THR A 94 24.78 3.15 9.69
N GLU A 95 23.82 2.50 10.35
CA GLU A 95 22.39 2.84 10.31
C GLU A 95 22.14 4.36 10.52
N PRO A 96 21.74 5.12 9.47
CA PRO A 96 21.71 6.58 9.52
C PRO A 96 20.81 7.11 10.63
N TYR A 97 19.59 6.59 10.76
CA TYR A 97 18.59 7.07 11.72
C TYR A 97 19.05 6.97 13.18
N SER A 98 20.08 6.17 13.47
CA SER A 98 20.67 6.00 14.80
C SER A 98 21.94 6.84 15.06
N THR A 99 22.54 7.43 14.02
CA THR A 99 23.91 8.00 14.10
C THR A 99 24.03 9.49 13.77
N CYS A 100 22.91 10.17 13.51
CA CYS A 100 22.84 11.60 13.21
C CYS A 100 23.42 12.49 14.32
N LYS A 101 24.28 13.45 13.95
CA LYS A 101 24.89 14.44 14.85
C LYS A 101 25.01 15.82 14.16
N PRO A 102 25.14 16.93 14.91
CA PRO A 102 25.48 18.23 14.32
C PRO A 102 26.79 18.16 13.53
N MET A 103 26.81 18.70 12.32
CA MET A 103 27.92 18.62 11.36
C MET A 103 29.21 19.30 11.85
N LYS A 104 29.09 20.31 12.72
CA LYS A 104 30.19 21.15 13.22
C LYS A 104 31.05 21.67 12.08
N ASP A 105 32.31 21.27 12.04
CA ASP A 105 33.37 21.68 11.12
C ASP A 105 33.56 20.73 9.93
N ALA A 106 32.68 19.73 9.71
CA ALA A 106 32.90 18.70 8.68
C ALA A 106 32.90 19.23 7.25
N LEU A 107 32.06 20.24 7.00
CA LEU A 107 31.82 20.84 5.70
C LEU A 107 31.66 22.34 5.90
N GLU A 108 32.34 23.12 5.10
CA GLU A 108 32.05 24.54 4.93
C GLU A 108 31.22 24.72 3.65
N PHE A 109 30.32 25.71 3.65
CA PHE A 109 29.44 26.03 2.52
C PHE A 109 29.36 27.53 2.31
N ARG A 110 29.30 27.98 1.04
CA ARG A 110 29.18 29.39 0.65
C ARG A 110 28.48 29.53 -0.71
N GLY A 111 28.16 30.76 -1.10
CA GLY A 111 27.78 31.09 -2.49
C GLY A 111 26.28 31.09 -2.78
N TYR A 112 25.46 30.33 -2.05
CA TYR A 112 24.00 30.49 -2.14
C TYR A 112 23.59 31.89 -1.68
N ASP A 113 22.85 32.60 -2.53
CA ASP A 113 22.46 34.00 -2.36
C ASP A 113 20.94 34.21 -2.31
N GLY A 114 20.13 33.15 -2.37
CA GLY A 114 18.66 33.21 -2.41
C GLY A 114 18.04 33.66 -3.74
N SER A 115 18.82 33.86 -4.81
CA SER A 115 18.28 34.27 -6.13
C SER A 115 17.62 33.13 -6.91
N THR A 116 18.03 31.89 -6.65
CA THR A 116 17.70 30.68 -7.44
C THR A 116 16.51 29.89 -6.88
N GLY A 117 16.09 30.15 -5.64
CA GLY A 117 14.98 29.47 -4.99
C GLY A 117 15.04 29.56 -3.46
N SER A 118 13.88 29.50 -2.80
CA SER A 118 13.75 29.84 -1.36
C SER A 118 14.01 28.70 -0.37
N TRP A 119 14.09 27.44 -0.84
CA TRP A 119 14.42 26.30 0.01
C TRP A 119 14.98 25.11 -0.77
N PHE A 120 16.30 24.94 -0.71
CA PHE A 120 17.01 23.74 -1.19
C PHE A 120 17.45 22.87 -0.02
N VAL A 121 17.59 21.56 -0.25
CA VAL A 121 18.16 20.62 0.72
C VAL A 121 19.20 19.77 0.03
N TYR A 122 20.45 19.93 0.45
CA TYR A 122 21.60 19.23 -0.08
C TYR A 122 21.88 17.98 0.73
N LEU A 123 22.10 16.88 0.03
CA LEU A 123 22.52 15.58 0.53
C LEU A 123 23.81 15.20 -0.20
N LEU A 124 24.90 15.03 0.56
CA LEU A 124 26.18 14.55 0.07
C LEU A 124 26.49 13.24 0.78
N GLU A 125 26.81 12.17 0.06
CA GLU A 125 27.23 10.89 0.65
C GLU A 125 28.63 10.52 0.16
N ILE A 126 29.53 10.18 1.08
CA ILE A 126 30.82 9.57 0.75
C ILE A 126 30.55 8.19 0.13
N ASP A 127 30.92 8.00 -1.14
CA ASP A 127 30.58 6.80 -1.92
C ASP A 127 31.80 5.99 -2.37
N GLY A 128 33.03 6.45 -2.10
CA GLY A 128 34.26 5.70 -2.31
C GLY A 128 35.42 6.20 -1.44
N LYS A 129 36.41 5.32 -1.22
CA LYS A 129 37.53 5.55 -0.28
C LYS A 129 38.86 5.86 -0.97
N ASP A 130 39.17 5.13 -2.04
CA ASP A 130 40.45 5.18 -2.74
C ASP A 130 40.20 5.27 -4.27
N PRO A 131 40.11 6.48 -4.86
CA PRO A 131 40.16 7.79 -4.20
C PRO A 131 38.91 8.12 -3.39
N LEU A 132 39.06 9.00 -2.40
CA LEU A 132 37.95 9.48 -1.59
C LEU A 132 36.98 10.27 -2.48
N THR A 133 35.75 9.80 -2.55
CA THR A 133 34.74 10.26 -3.51
C THR A 133 33.38 10.41 -2.83
N PHE A 134 32.55 11.31 -3.36
CA PHE A 134 31.18 11.51 -2.92
C PHE A 134 30.20 11.57 -4.09
N ARG A 135 28.94 11.26 -3.79
CA ARG A 135 27.76 11.54 -4.64
C ARG A 135 26.87 12.57 -3.95
N TRP A 136 26.11 13.35 -4.71
CA TRP A 136 25.25 14.39 -4.12
C TRP A 136 23.95 14.67 -4.88
N SER A 137 22.95 15.18 -4.17
CA SER A 137 21.65 15.59 -4.68
C SER A 137 21.13 16.81 -3.91
N ASP A 138 20.55 17.77 -4.62
CA ASP A 138 19.76 18.91 -4.11
C ASP A 138 18.24 18.71 -4.24
N THR A 139 17.87 17.53 -4.77
CA THR A 139 16.56 17.14 -5.29
C THR A 139 16.04 15.91 -4.54
N LEU A 140 16.59 15.66 -3.34
CA LEU A 140 16.23 14.55 -2.43
C LEU A 140 16.20 13.18 -3.13
N VAL A 141 17.12 12.95 -4.07
CA VAL A 141 17.22 11.70 -4.86
C VAL A 141 15.91 11.35 -5.60
N HIS A 142 15.09 12.35 -5.95
CA HIS A 142 13.84 12.17 -6.70
C HIS A 142 14.07 11.32 -7.96
N GLN A 143 13.22 10.31 -8.18
CA GLN A 143 13.36 9.31 -9.25
C GLN A 143 14.74 8.59 -9.28
N GLY A 144 15.43 8.47 -8.13
CA GLY A 144 16.75 7.84 -8.04
C GLY A 144 17.92 8.71 -8.53
N LYS A 145 17.69 9.99 -8.81
CA LYS A 145 18.66 10.86 -9.51
C LYS A 145 19.66 11.53 -8.54
N TRP A 146 20.94 11.36 -8.85
CA TRP A 146 22.06 12.06 -8.23
C TRP A 146 22.60 13.10 -9.22
N GLN A 147 22.95 14.29 -8.74
CA GLN A 147 23.48 15.38 -9.55
C GLN A 147 24.98 15.23 -9.82
N GLY A 148 25.71 14.62 -8.87
CA GLY A 148 27.07 14.14 -9.06
C GLY A 148 27.25 12.77 -8.43
N VAL A 149 28.09 11.93 -9.03
CA VAL A 149 28.40 10.57 -8.59
C VAL A 149 29.90 10.34 -8.75
N LYS A 150 30.58 9.72 -7.76
CA LYS A 150 32.04 9.54 -7.73
C LYS A 150 32.84 10.84 -7.91
N VAL A 151 32.32 11.96 -7.40
CA VAL A 151 33.02 13.26 -7.42
C VAL A 151 34.23 13.17 -6.47
N PRO A 152 35.47 13.38 -6.92
CA PRO A 152 36.64 13.31 -6.05
C PRO A 152 36.60 14.41 -4.99
N ILE A 153 36.94 14.10 -3.73
CA ILE A 153 37.11 15.11 -2.69
C ILE A 153 38.49 15.77 -2.86
N THR A 154 38.49 17.07 -3.19
CA THR A 154 39.73 17.84 -3.46
C THR A 154 40.33 18.47 -2.20
N TRP A 155 39.55 18.55 -1.11
CA TRP A 155 39.83 19.35 0.09
C TRP A 155 39.89 20.88 -0.13
N ASP A 156 39.42 21.34 -1.30
CA ASP A 156 39.21 22.75 -1.63
C ASP A 156 37.72 22.98 -1.97
N TRP A 157 37.35 24.19 -2.35
CA TRP A 157 35.97 24.52 -2.75
C TRP A 157 35.56 23.77 -4.03
N GLN A 158 34.42 23.09 -3.95
CA GLN A 158 33.82 22.31 -5.02
C GLN A 158 32.41 22.84 -5.30
N PRO A 159 32.09 23.21 -6.56
CA PRO A 159 30.77 23.74 -6.89
C PRO A 159 29.70 22.64 -6.89
N LEU A 160 28.54 22.98 -6.37
CA LEU A 160 27.28 22.24 -6.51
C LEU A 160 26.31 23.08 -7.38
N SER A 161 25.02 22.77 -7.35
CA SER A 161 23.98 23.55 -8.02
C SER A 161 23.69 24.89 -7.32
N ASN A 162 22.95 25.77 -8.03
CA ASN A 162 22.34 26.99 -7.47
C ASN A 162 23.33 28.02 -6.90
N GLY A 163 24.57 28.05 -7.40
CA GLY A 163 25.63 28.96 -6.96
C GLY A 163 26.34 28.54 -5.67
N LEU A 164 25.97 27.40 -5.10
CA LEU A 164 26.57 26.89 -3.87
C LEU A 164 27.92 26.22 -4.14
N GLU A 165 28.90 26.47 -3.27
CA GLU A 165 30.16 25.72 -3.18
C GLU A 165 30.29 25.09 -1.79
N VAL A 166 30.92 23.92 -1.73
CA VAL A 166 31.24 23.20 -0.48
C VAL A 166 32.74 22.92 -0.38
N LYS A 167 33.28 22.90 0.83
CA LYS A 167 34.65 22.47 1.11
C LYS A 167 34.65 21.45 2.24
N PHE A 168 35.09 20.22 1.95
CA PHE A 168 35.29 19.19 2.98
C PHE A 168 36.53 19.50 3.81
N ASN A 169 36.41 19.46 5.13
CA ASN A 169 37.56 19.59 6.02
C ASN A 169 38.17 18.22 6.34
N LYS A 170 39.51 18.18 6.42
CA LYS A 170 40.29 16.95 6.62
C LYS A 170 39.89 16.25 7.92
N ARG A 171 39.26 15.09 7.78
CA ARG A 171 38.87 14.17 8.86
C ARG A 171 38.66 12.76 8.32
N ASP A 172 38.41 11.82 9.22
CA ASP A 172 38.13 10.42 8.91
C ASP A 172 36.74 10.25 8.27
N LEU A 173 36.62 10.69 7.02
CA LEU A 173 35.49 10.40 6.15
C LEU A 173 35.67 9.02 5.53
N GLU A 174 34.61 8.22 5.54
CA GLU A 174 34.58 6.89 4.94
C GLU A 174 33.22 6.62 4.28
N PRO A 175 33.16 5.69 3.31
CA PRO A 175 31.91 5.36 2.62
C PRO A 175 30.76 5.10 3.59
N GLY A 176 29.59 5.63 3.23
CA GLY A 176 28.35 5.58 4.00
C GLY A 176 28.07 6.84 4.83
N HIS A 177 29.08 7.65 5.15
CA HIS A 177 28.86 8.95 5.80
C HIS A 177 28.01 9.84 4.90
N MET A 178 26.99 10.50 5.48
CA MET A 178 26.21 11.52 4.79
C MET A 178 26.36 12.88 5.48
N LEU A 179 26.39 13.94 4.69
CA LEU A 179 26.43 15.33 5.13
C LEU A 179 25.23 16.04 4.49
N THR A 180 24.34 16.59 5.32
CA THR A 180 23.07 17.16 4.86
C THR A 180 22.83 18.53 5.46
N PHE A 181 22.28 19.46 4.67
CA PHE A 181 21.91 20.80 5.13
C PHE A 181 20.85 21.42 4.21
N GLY A 182 20.01 22.28 4.77
CA GLY A 182 19.10 23.14 4.00
C GLY A 182 19.71 24.51 3.73
N ALA A 183 19.42 25.09 2.57
CA ALA A 183 19.69 26.49 2.25
C ALA A 183 18.33 27.21 2.09
N ARG A 184 18.10 28.30 2.83
CA ARG A 184 16.84 29.05 2.86
C ARG A 184 17.08 30.56 2.80
N ASP A 185 16.09 31.30 2.30
CA ASP A 185 16.13 32.77 2.15
C ASP A 185 15.18 33.53 3.09
N GLN A 186 14.51 32.82 4.00
CA GLN A 186 13.39 33.32 4.80
C GLN A 186 13.81 33.81 6.19
N LEU A 187 13.40 35.03 6.52
CA LEU A 187 13.40 35.62 7.86
C LEU A 187 12.08 35.27 8.56
N THR A 188 12.14 34.83 9.81
CA THR A 188 10.96 34.67 10.68
C THR A 188 11.13 35.64 11.84
N THR A 189 10.21 36.59 11.98
CA THR A 189 10.35 37.70 12.95
C THR A 189 8.98 38.23 13.40
N VAL A 190 8.95 39.35 14.11
CA VAL A 190 7.74 40.03 14.61
C VAL A 190 7.75 41.49 14.19
N ILE A 191 6.57 42.03 13.85
CA ILE A 191 6.39 43.47 13.58
C ILE A 191 6.40 44.23 14.91
N GLU A 192 7.36 45.12 15.12
CA GLU A 192 7.43 45.99 16.30
C GLU A 192 6.63 47.30 16.11
N LYS A 193 6.63 47.85 14.89
CA LYS A 193 5.95 49.10 14.54
C LYS A 193 5.48 49.07 13.07
N ILE A 194 4.39 49.78 12.80
CA ILE A 194 3.92 50.11 11.44
C ILE A 194 3.84 51.64 11.33
N ASP A 195 4.41 52.20 10.26
CA ASP A 195 4.40 53.64 9.98
C ASP A 195 4.19 53.89 8.48
N GLY A 196 2.96 54.25 8.09
CA GLY A 196 2.57 54.29 6.67
C GLY A 196 2.77 52.92 6.00
N LYS A 197 3.72 52.83 5.07
CA LYS A 197 4.11 51.58 4.38
C LYS A 197 5.38 50.92 4.95
N ILE A 198 5.93 51.44 6.05
CA ILE A 198 7.14 50.92 6.67
C ILE A 198 6.74 49.97 7.80
N LEU A 199 7.22 48.73 7.75
CA LEU A 199 7.17 47.79 8.86
C LEU A 199 8.56 47.78 9.53
N THR A 200 8.62 48.10 10.82
CA THR A 200 9.82 47.87 11.63
C THR A 200 9.74 46.45 12.20
N LEU A 201 10.67 45.60 11.80
CA LEU A 201 10.79 44.21 12.24
C LEU A 201 11.75 44.12 13.44
N ARG A 202 11.50 43.18 14.35
CA ARG A 202 12.41 42.92 15.48
C ARG A 202 13.80 42.49 15.03
N ASP A 203 13.85 41.62 14.02
CA ASP A 203 15.07 41.00 13.50
C ASP A 203 15.37 41.57 12.11
N ALA A 204 16.64 41.79 11.78
CA ALA A 204 17.05 42.42 10.52
C ALA A 204 17.16 41.42 9.36
N ALA A 205 16.90 41.89 8.14
CA ALA A 205 17.25 41.18 6.91
C ALA A 205 18.78 41.17 6.73
N ASN A 206 19.37 40.07 6.26
CA ASN A 206 20.82 40.01 5.97
C ASN A 206 21.15 40.20 4.48
N ARG A 207 20.12 40.31 3.63
CA ARG A 207 20.22 40.51 2.19
C ARG A 207 19.25 41.59 1.74
N ALA A 208 19.73 42.50 0.88
CA ALA A 208 18.87 43.45 0.18
C ALA A 208 18.01 42.74 -0.88
N ALA A 209 16.73 43.06 -0.94
CA ALA A 209 15.78 42.53 -1.91
C ALA A 209 14.72 43.60 -2.25
N THR A 210 14.32 43.67 -3.52
CA THR A 210 13.25 44.57 -4.01
C THR A 210 11.92 43.85 -4.25
N ASP A 211 11.93 42.53 -4.09
CA ASP A 211 10.87 41.58 -4.42
C ASP A 211 10.62 40.56 -3.30
N ALA A 212 11.03 40.89 -2.06
CA ALA A 212 10.76 40.08 -0.88
C ALA A 212 9.24 39.92 -0.67
N VAL A 213 8.79 38.80 -0.13
CA VAL A 213 7.35 38.58 0.14
C VAL A 213 7.13 38.44 1.64
N VAL A 214 6.25 39.28 2.18
CA VAL A 214 5.84 39.27 3.59
C VAL A 214 4.52 38.52 3.74
N ARG A 215 4.46 37.60 4.70
CA ARG A 215 3.29 36.81 5.08
C ARG A 215 3.19 36.73 6.60
N HIS A 216 1.98 36.55 7.12
CA HIS A 216 1.77 36.23 8.54
C HIS A 216 2.50 34.93 8.95
N ASP A 217 2.90 34.86 10.21
CA ASP A 217 3.31 33.65 10.92
C ASP A 217 2.57 33.59 12.26
N ASP A 218 1.63 32.65 12.36
CA ASP A 218 0.73 32.49 13.50
C ASP A 218 1.31 31.53 14.56
N THR A 219 2.42 30.84 14.27
CA THR A 219 2.95 29.72 15.09
C THR A 219 3.02 30.06 16.58
N ALA A 220 3.57 31.23 16.93
CA ALA A 220 3.73 31.67 18.31
C ALA A 220 2.39 31.97 19.02
N ALA A 221 1.45 32.60 18.31
CA ALA A 221 0.13 32.94 18.85
C ALA A 221 -0.73 31.68 19.07
N LEU A 222 -0.71 30.76 18.10
CA LEU A 222 -1.40 29.47 18.19
C LEU A 222 -0.83 28.61 19.32
N GLN A 223 0.50 28.53 19.45
CA GLN A 223 1.14 27.81 20.55
C GLN A 223 0.80 28.44 21.91
N ALA A 224 0.71 29.77 22.00
CA ALA A 224 0.30 30.45 23.23
C ALA A 224 -1.14 30.09 23.63
N ALA A 225 -2.07 30.05 22.68
CA ALA A 225 -3.45 29.59 22.91
C ALA A 225 -3.54 28.12 23.32
N ILE A 226 -2.74 27.24 22.70
CA ILE A 226 -2.63 25.82 23.09
C ILE A 226 -2.09 25.69 24.52
N ASN A 227 -1.03 26.42 24.86
CA ASN A 227 -0.45 26.43 26.20
C ASN A 227 -1.46 26.93 27.25
N ALA A 228 -2.28 27.94 26.92
CA ALA A 228 -3.35 28.42 27.79
C ALA A 228 -4.45 27.37 27.96
N GLY A 229 -4.92 26.73 26.87
CA GLY A 229 -5.89 25.63 26.93
C GLY A 229 -5.43 24.48 27.83
N ILE A 230 -4.18 24.03 27.67
CA ILE A 230 -3.58 22.99 28.52
C ILE A 230 -3.51 23.44 29.98
N LYS A 231 -3.02 24.64 30.26
CA LYS A 231 -2.88 25.19 31.62
C LYS A 231 -4.23 25.36 32.33
N GLU A 232 -5.25 25.81 31.61
CA GLU A 232 -6.60 26.07 32.13
C GLU A 232 -7.51 24.83 32.08
N LYS A 233 -7.04 23.72 31.48
CA LYS A 233 -7.81 22.49 31.22
C LYS A 233 -9.06 22.77 30.36
N ARG A 234 -8.89 23.60 29.34
CA ARG A 234 -9.91 24.01 28.37
C ARG A 234 -9.52 23.59 26.96
N ASN A 235 -10.53 23.30 26.15
CA ASN A 235 -10.34 23.04 24.72
C ASN A 235 -10.02 24.34 23.95
N VAL A 236 -9.41 24.21 22.78
CA VAL A 236 -8.93 25.34 21.97
C VAL A 236 -9.67 25.39 20.64
N PHE A 237 -10.27 26.54 20.37
CA PHE A 237 -11.08 26.80 19.19
C PHE A 237 -10.33 27.66 18.18
N PHE A 238 -10.37 27.23 16.92
CA PHE A 238 -9.77 27.88 15.78
C PHE A 238 -10.92 28.39 14.88
N PRO A 239 -11.17 29.71 14.84
CA PRO A 239 -12.15 30.28 13.92
C PRO A 239 -11.90 29.94 12.43
N ALA A 240 -12.83 30.37 11.57
CA ALA A 240 -12.57 30.44 10.14
C ALA A 240 -11.34 31.34 9.90
N GLY A 241 -10.36 30.86 9.12
CA GLY A 241 -9.10 31.56 8.93
C GLY A 241 -8.04 30.70 8.25
N TRP A 242 -7.05 31.38 7.68
CA TRP A 242 -5.85 30.79 7.08
C TRP A 242 -4.65 31.04 7.99
N TYR A 243 -4.29 30.04 8.78
CA TYR A 243 -3.24 30.10 9.79
C TYR A 243 -1.91 29.60 9.23
N ARG A 244 -0.89 30.44 9.23
CA ARG A 244 0.42 30.11 8.65
C ARG A 244 1.44 29.69 9.71
N LEU A 245 2.21 28.66 9.40
CA LEU A 245 3.14 28.01 10.30
C LEU A 245 4.58 28.02 9.75
N SER A 246 5.53 28.44 10.59
CA SER A 246 6.97 28.26 10.36
C SER A 246 7.53 27.00 11.05
N GLY A 247 6.76 26.37 11.95
CA GLY A 247 7.11 25.14 12.64
C GLY A 247 5.91 24.49 13.35
N SER A 248 6.17 23.43 14.10
CA SER A 248 5.13 22.61 14.72
C SER A 248 4.42 23.25 15.91
N LEU A 249 3.11 22.98 16.01
CA LEU A 249 2.32 23.22 17.21
C LEU A 249 2.40 22.00 18.13
N HIS A 250 3.00 22.16 19.29
CA HIS A 250 3.28 21.11 20.27
C HIS A 250 2.13 20.94 21.27
N VAL A 251 1.66 19.71 21.44
CA VAL A 251 0.56 19.34 22.34
C VAL A 251 1.00 18.23 23.26
N ARG A 252 1.05 18.50 24.57
CA ARG A 252 1.37 17.53 25.62
C ARG A 252 0.53 17.80 26.87
N THR A 253 -0.42 16.92 27.18
CA THR A 253 -1.41 17.10 28.25
C THR A 253 -2.07 15.78 28.63
N ASP A 254 -2.88 15.74 29.69
CA ASP A 254 -3.74 14.58 29.96
C ASP A 254 -4.96 14.55 29.02
N ALA A 255 -5.60 15.71 28.80
CA ALA A 255 -6.79 15.84 27.97
C ALA A 255 -6.86 17.19 27.24
N ILE A 256 -7.21 17.19 25.94
CA ILE A 256 -7.56 18.41 25.17
C ILE A 256 -8.35 18.08 23.89
N CYS A 257 -9.20 19.00 23.45
CA CYS A 257 -9.68 19.06 22.07
C CYS A 257 -9.17 20.34 21.37
N LEU A 258 -8.68 20.18 20.15
CA LEU A 258 -8.38 21.24 19.19
C LEU A 258 -9.42 21.15 18.06
N GLU A 259 -10.15 22.23 17.80
CA GLU A 259 -11.25 22.24 16.83
C GLU A 259 -11.27 23.49 15.97
N GLY A 260 -11.26 23.30 14.65
CA GLY A 260 -11.64 24.33 13.68
C GLY A 260 -13.15 24.44 13.48
N VAL A 261 -13.61 25.49 12.80
CA VAL A 261 -15.04 25.68 12.52
C VAL A 261 -15.60 24.60 11.58
N ASN A 262 -14.80 24.19 10.58
CA ASN A 262 -15.07 23.06 9.68
C ASN A 262 -13.77 22.71 8.91
N GLY A 263 -13.75 21.54 8.27
CA GLY A 263 -12.61 21.04 7.47
C GLY A 263 -12.30 21.78 6.15
N VAL A 264 -12.93 22.94 5.88
CA VAL A 264 -12.71 23.75 4.66
C VAL A 264 -12.17 25.13 5.02
N ASP A 265 -12.78 25.80 6.01
CA ASP A 265 -12.57 27.21 6.32
C ASP A 265 -11.53 27.47 7.42
N THR A 266 -11.17 26.46 8.22
CA THR A 266 -10.02 26.53 9.14
C THR A 266 -8.82 25.84 8.48
N VAL A 267 -7.96 26.63 7.85
CA VAL A 267 -6.77 26.17 7.11
C VAL A 267 -5.51 26.35 7.96
N MET A 268 -4.72 25.30 8.09
CA MET A 268 -3.39 25.29 8.69
C MET A 268 -2.36 25.09 7.57
N ASP A 269 -1.51 26.08 7.33
CA ASP A 269 -0.59 26.16 6.19
C ASP A 269 0.86 26.14 6.69
N ILE A 270 1.54 25.00 6.53
CA ILE A 270 2.96 24.82 6.86
C ILE A 270 3.85 24.86 5.60
N THR A 271 3.38 25.45 4.49
CA THR A 271 4.12 25.50 3.21
C THR A 271 5.50 26.16 3.33
N ASN A 272 5.68 27.07 4.30
CA ASN A 272 6.97 27.71 4.60
C ASN A 272 7.67 27.14 5.86
N GLY A 273 7.01 26.27 6.60
CA GLY A 273 7.51 25.69 7.84
C GLY A 273 8.22 24.34 7.67
N VAL A 274 8.45 23.66 8.79
CA VAL A 274 9.07 22.33 8.86
C VAL A 274 8.48 21.53 10.02
N GLY A 275 8.38 20.21 9.88
CA GLY A 275 7.78 19.32 10.88
C GLY A 275 6.27 19.15 10.71
N SER A 276 5.59 18.75 11.79
CA SER A 276 4.15 18.48 11.79
C SER A 276 3.33 19.76 11.98
N VAL A 277 2.13 19.86 11.41
CA VAL A 277 1.17 20.93 11.76
C VAL A 277 0.85 20.86 13.25
N PHE A 278 0.39 19.69 13.72
CA PHE A 278 0.33 19.36 15.15
C PHE A 278 1.26 18.20 15.46
N HIS A 279 2.12 18.39 16.47
CA HIS A 279 2.89 17.33 17.10
C HIS A 279 2.25 17.03 18.47
N VAL A 280 1.45 15.97 18.52
CA VAL A 280 0.78 15.50 19.74
C VAL A 280 1.64 14.39 20.34
N TYR A 281 2.14 14.61 21.55
CA TYR A 281 3.01 13.64 22.19
C TYR A 281 2.74 13.55 23.68
N ASP A 282 3.08 12.39 24.26
CA ASP A 282 3.02 12.17 25.69
C ASP A 282 1.63 12.47 26.31
N THR A 283 0.55 12.21 25.56
CA THR A 283 -0.83 12.64 25.88
C THR A 283 -1.79 11.47 26.11
N LEU A 284 -2.62 11.53 27.17
CA LEU A 284 -3.53 10.42 27.51
C LEU A 284 -4.79 10.40 26.62
N ASN A 285 -5.37 11.57 26.33
CA ASN A 285 -6.54 11.72 25.48
C ASN A 285 -6.46 13.02 24.66
N ALA A 286 -6.53 12.95 23.33
CA ALA A 286 -6.63 14.14 22.51
C ALA A 286 -7.59 13.98 21.33
N THR A 287 -8.32 15.05 21.02
CA THR A 287 -9.14 15.17 19.82
C THR A 287 -8.65 16.32 18.94
N VAL A 288 -8.39 16.06 17.66
CA VAL A 288 -8.07 17.10 16.65
C VAL A 288 -9.07 17.00 15.51
N ARG A 289 -9.88 18.02 15.29
CA ARG A 289 -10.97 17.94 14.31
C ARG A 289 -11.28 19.22 13.54
N ASN A 290 -11.91 19.05 12.38
CA ASN A 290 -12.40 20.16 11.54
C ASN A 290 -11.28 21.08 11.03
N PHE A 291 -10.29 20.52 10.33
CA PHE A 291 -9.16 21.29 9.78
C PHE A 291 -8.87 20.93 8.33
N ARG A 292 -8.43 21.91 7.54
CA ARG A 292 -7.64 21.69 6.32
C ARG A 292 -6.17 21.90 6.65
N MET A 293 -5.28 21.04 6.17
CA MET A 293 -3.83 21.10 6.44
C MET A 293 -3.03 21.02 5.14
N ILE A 294 -2.12 21.96 4.91
CA ILE A 294 -1.39 22.13 3.64
C ILE A 294 0.11 22.18 3.91
N GLY A 295 0.86 21.27 3.28
CA GLY A 295 2.32 21.24 3.26
C GLY A 295 2.92 21.77 1.96
N HIS A 296 4.19 21.47 1.71
CA HIS A 296 4.99 22.07 0.63
C HIS A 296 5.45 21.12 -0.50
N THR A 297 5.00 19.86 -0.58
CA THR A 297 5.51 18.88 -1.56
C THR A 297 4.42 17.92 -2.04
N SER A 298 4.17 17.96 -3.35
CA SER A 298 3.26 17.07 -4.08
C SER A 298 3.86 15.68 -4.33
N MET A 299 3.08 14.77 -4.91
CA MET A 299 3.59 13.50 -5.43
C MET A 299 4.61 13.69 -6.56
N ASP A 300 4.44 14.72 -7.39
CA ASP A 300 5.36 15.02 -8.51
C ASP A 300 6.75 15.46 -8.02
N GLU A 301 6.85 15.97 -6.79
CA GLU A 301 8.10 16.36 -6.13
C GLU A 301 8.61 15.31 -5.13
N ALA A 302 7.98 14.13 -5.05
CA ALA A 302 8.22 13.17 -3.97
C ALA A 302 9.69 12.72 -3.87
N ALA A 303 10.25 12.80 -2.68
CA ALA A 303 11.63 12.40 -2.41
C ALA A 303 11.87 10.90 -2.72
N GLY A 304 13.08 10.58 -3.16
CA GLY A 304 13.48 9.19 -3.37
C GLY A 304 13.91 8.50 -2.08
N SER A 305 14.17 7.20 -2.22
CA SER A 305 14.96 6.43 -1.26
C SER A 305 16.19 5.86 -1.93
N PHE A 306 17.21 5.57 -1.13
CA PHE A 306 18.46 4.98 -1.62
C PHE A 306 19.09 4.09 -0.56
N THR A 307 19.97 3.21 -1.02
CA THR A 307 20.89 2.47 -0.15
C THR A 307 22.23 3.19 -0.15
N THR A 308 22.79 3.47 1.03
CA THR A 308 24.15 3.99 1.19
C THR A 308 25.16 2.98 0.64
N SER A 309 26.36 3.46 0.33
CA SER A 309 27.53 2.66 -0.07
C SER A 309 27.99 1.64 0.99
N ARG A 310 27.41 1.66 2.19
CA ARG A 310 27.57 0.66 3.25
C ARG A 310 26.42 -0.34 3.38
N GLY A 311 25.35 -0.19 2.60
CA GLY A 311 24.21 -1.12 2.56
C GLY A 311 22.99 -0.73 3.39
N PHE A 312 22.98 0.45 4.02
CA PHE A 312 21.85 0.92 4.85
C PHE A 312 20.84 1.71 4.02
N GLY A 313 19.54 1.55 4.29
CA GLY A 313 18.47 2.28 3.61
C GLY A 313 18.29 3.70 4.16
N PHE A 314 17.90 4.64 3.31
CA PHE A 314 17.54 6.00 3.73
C PHE A 314 16.40 6.58 2.88
N TRP A 315 15.42 7.18 3.54
CA TRP A 315 14.28 7.88 2.96
C TRP A 315 14.55 9.39 2.98
N ALA A 316 14.79 9.99 1.80
CA ALA A 316 15.29 11.36 1.71
C ALA A 316 14.23 12.43 2.09
N CYS A 317 12.94 12.06 2.19
CA CYS A 317 11.87 12.95 2.68
C CYS A 317 12.16 13.49 4.09
N ALA A 318 12.85 12.72 4.94
CA ALA A 318 13.21 13.10 6.30
C ALA A 318 14.09 14.37 6.38
N LEU A 319 14.78 14.73 5.28
CA LEU A 319 15.64 15.92 5.22
C LEU A 319 14.86 17.21 4.93
N LYS A 320 13.61 17.11 4.45
CA LYS A 320 12.70 18.24 4.16
C LYS A 320 11.28 17.88 4.63
N GLY A 321 11.16 17.43 5.87
CA GLY A 321 9.92 16.85 6.39
C GLY A 321 8.83 17.89 6.66
N CYS A 322 7.63 17.63 6.15
CA CYS A 322 6.38 18.19 6.67
C CYS A 322 5.27 17.15 6.67
N ASN A 323 4.43 17.16 7.71
CA ASN A 323 3.29 16.27 7.89
C ASN A 323 2.12 17.00 8.58
N ALA A 324 0.90 16.46 8.52
CA ALA A 324 -0.24 17.01 9.25
C ALA A 324 -0.16 16.68 10.74
N MET A 325 -0.01 15.41 11.07
CA MET A 325 0.00 14.92 12.44
C MET A 325 1.27 14.12 12.71
N GLY A 326 2.09 14.58 13.66
CA GLY A 326 3.10 13.78 14.33
C GLY A 326 2.55 13.30 15.66
N MET A 327 2.60 12.00 15.91
CA MET A 327 2.04 11.36 17.10
C MET A 327 3.12 10.51 17.78
N GLU A 328 3.37 10.76 19.07
CA GLU A 328 4.39 10.04 19.82
C GLU A 328 3.98 9.71 21.27
N ARG A 329 4.00 8.42 21.67
CA ARG A 329 3.67 7.99 23.06
C ARG A 329 2.33 8.54 23.59
N ASN A 330 1.27 8.53 22.78
CA ASN A 330 -0.07 8.90 23.23
C ASN A 330 -0.88 7.67 23.63
N GLU A 331 -1.92 7.76 24.46
CA GLU A 331 -2.79 6.60 24.74
C GLU A 331 -4.02 6.55 23.83
N ASN A 332 -4.83 7.61 23.81
CA ASN A 332 -6.10 7.66 23.06
C ASN A 332 -6.15 8.91 22.17
N LEU A 333 -6.19 8.73 20.85
CA LEU A 333 -6.28 9.82 19.88
C LEU A 333 -7.49 9.69 18.96
N TRP A 334 -8.16 10.82 18.71
CA TRP A 334 -9.27 10.93 17.78
C TRP A 334 -9.03 12.08 16.80
N ILE A 335 -8.97 11.76 15.51
CA ILE A 335 -8.72 12.70 14.43
C ILE A 335 -9.91 12.64 13.48
N GLU A 336 -10.66 13.73 13.34
CA GLU A 336 -11.95 13.71 12.65
C GLU A 336 -12.12 14.88 11.69
N ASN A 337 -12.58 14.61 10.47
CA ASN A 337 -12.86 15.67 9.47
C ASN A 337 -11.62 16.57 9.22
N VAL A 338 -10.45 15.92 9.08
CA VAL A 338 -9.16 16.57 8.80
C VAL A 338 -8.72 16.24 7.36
N HIS A 339 -8.47 17.27 6.56
CA HIS A 339 -8.20 17.15 5.13
C HIS A 339 -6.80 17.66 4.81
N VAL A 340 -5.93 16.76 4.34
CA VAL A 340 -4.49 16.98 4.22
C VAL A 340 -4.06 16.99 2.76
N SER A 341 -3.16 17.91 2.40
CA SER A 341 -2.53 17.93 1.07
C SER A 341 -1.08 18.40 1.09
N HIS A 342 -0.30 17.96 0.09
CA HIS A 342 1.09 18.38 -0.16
C HIS A 342 2.08 18.11 0.99
N MET A 343 1.90 17.02 1.75
CA MET A 343 2.86 16.63 2.80
C MET A 343 4.07 15.89 2.22
N ALA A 344 5.28 16.33 2.60
CA ALA A 344 6.55 15.76 2.13
C ALA A 344 6.91 14.44 2.82
N SER A 345 6.48 14.29 4.07
CA SER A 345 6.56 13.07 4.88
C SER A 345 5.18 12.43 5.00
N GLU A 346 5.05 11.36 5.77
CA GLU A 346 3.79 10.66 5.98
C GLU A 346 2.75 11.60 6.60
N ALA A 347 1.62 11.80 5.92
CA ALA A 347 0.65 12.84 6.26
C ALA A 347 0.15 12.71 7.71
N PHE A 348 -0.24 11.49 8.10
CA PHE A 348 -0.48 11.11 9.49
C PHE A 348 0.56 10.08 9.92
N TYR A 349 1.42 10.43 10.88
CA TYR A 349 2.54 9.60 11.34
C TYR A 349 2.48 9.35 12.85
N SER A 350 2.38 8.08 13.25
CA SER A 350 2.55 7.66 14.66
C SER A 350 3.82 6.84 14.86
N SER A 351 4.48 7.06 16.00
CA SER A 351 5.75 6.44 16.39
C SER A 351 5.89 6.40 17.92
N GLY A 352 6.83 5.61 18.45
CA GLY A 352 7.14 5.62 19.89
C GLY A 352 7.23 4.23 20.51
N THR A 353 6.84 4.13 21.79
CA THR A 353 6.92 2.92 22.59
C THR A 353 5.83 1.91 22.24
N MET A 354 6.25 0.65 22.09
CA MET A 354 5.37 -0.48 21.76
C MET A 354 5.25 -1.49 22.91
N ARG A 355 4.15 -2.25 22.92
CA ARG A 355 3.94 -3.33 23.90
C ARG A 355 4.77 -4.58 23.55
N THR A 356 6.00 -4.62 24.06
CA THR A 356 6.96 -5.71 23.86
C THR A 356 6.84 -6.89 24.85
N SER A 357 5.75 -7.00 25.61
CA SER A 357 5.59 -8.08 26.60
C SER A 357 4.13 -8.29 27.00
N ALA A 358 3.89 -9.28 27.87
CA ALA A 358 2.59 -9.43 28.53
C ALA A 358 2.17 -8.16 29.31
N ASN A 359 3.15 -7.43 29.87
CA ASN A 359 2.91 -6.18 30.59
C ASN A 359 2.72 -5.00 29.63
N GLU A 360 1.87 -4.07 30.01
CA GLU A 360 1.74 -2.77 29.35
C GLU A 360 3.00 -1.91 29.59
N GLN A 361 3.39 -1.12 28.58
CA GLN A 361 4.37 -0.06 28.79
C GLN A 361 3.73 1.07 29.63
N PRO A 362 4.51 1.84 30.42
CA PRO A 362 3.97 2.95 31.22
C PRO A 362 3.21 4.01 30.38
N ARG A 363 3.49 4.08 29.08
CA ARG A 363 2.81 4.92 28.10
C ARG A 363 3.05 4.36 26.69
N TYR A 364 1.98 4.12 25.94
CA TYR A 364 1.99 3.63 24.54
C TYR A 364 0.60 3.81 23.93
N GLN A 365 0.48 3.68 22.60
CA GLN A 365 -0.81 3.81 21.91
C GLN A 365 -1.76 2.64 22.20
N LYS A 366 -2.88 2.96 22.86
CA LYS A 366 -3.98 2.06 23.17
C LYS A 366 -5.14 2.17 22.17
N SER A 367 -5.33 3.35 21.58
CA SER A 367 -6.33 3.60 20.54
C SER A 367 -5.99 4.84 19.71
N LEU A 368 -6.13 4.73 18.39
CA LEU A 368 -5.99 5.84 17.44
C LEU A 368 -7.07 5.72 16.37
N VAL A 369 -7.89 6.75 16.21
CA VAL A 369 -8.98 6.77 15.22
C VAL A 369 -8.84 7.94 14.28
N TYR A 370 -8.86 7.66 12.98
CA TYR A 370 -9.07 8.63 11.90
C TYR A 370 -10.48 8.44 11.35
N LEU A 371 -11.30 9.50 11.33
CA LEU A 371 -12.69 9.45 10.94
C LEU A 371 -13.03 10.54 9.91
N ARG A 372 -13.48 10.13 8.71
CA ARG A 372 -13.86 11.05 7.61
C ARG A 372 -12.74 12.03 7.20
N CYS A 373 -11.49 11.64 7.40
CA CYS A 373 -10.33 12.42 6.96
C CYS A 373 -10.09 12.25 5.45
N SER A 374 -9.30 13.13 4.85
CA SER A 374 -8.79 12.89 3.49
C SER A 374 -7.31 13.21 3.33
N VAL A 375 -6.67 12.52 2.39
CA VAL A 375 -5.29 12.80 1.96
C VAL A 375 -5.29 12.93 0.44
N THR A 376 -4.76 14.04 -0.06
CA THR A 376 -4.69 14.35 -1.48
C THR A 376 -3.32 14.89 -1.85
N ASP A 377 -2.71 14.33 -2.90
CA ASP A 377 -1.40 14.77 -3.42
C ASP A 377 -0.30 14.94 -2.35
N CYS A 378 -0.06 13.90 -1.54
CA CYS A 378 1.05 13.86 -0.57
C CYS A 378 2.18 12.93 -1.07
N ALA A 379 3.43 13.30 -0.81
CA ALA A 379 4.62 12.67 -1.35
C ALA A 379 4.92 11.26 -0.82
N ALA A 380 4.52 10.97 0.42
CA ALA A 380 4.82 9.72 1.12
C ALA A 380 3.52 8.94 1.45
N ASN A 381 3.42 8.38 2.66
CA ASN A 381 2.22 7.65 3.10
C ASN A 381 1.07 8.59 3.46
N ALA A 382 -0.17 8.13 3.25
CA ALA A 382 -1.34 8.81 3.79
C ALA A 382 -1.46 8.58 5.31
N PHE A 383 -1.49 7.31 5.75
CA PHE A 383 -1.50 6.94 7.16
C PHE A 383 -0.33 5.99 7.43
N ASN A 384 0.52 6.29 8.40
CA ASN A 384 1.61 5.43 8.85
C ASN A 384 1.55 5.27 10.38
N ASN A 385 1.57 4.03 10.87
CA ASN A 385 1.75 3.77 12.29
C ASN A 385 2.90 2.80 12.57
N ASN A 386 4.07 3.36 12.87
CA ASN A 386 5.29 2.65 13.22
C ASN A 386 5.47 2.39 14.73
N ASP A 387 4.48 2.71 15.59
CA ASP A 387 4.54 2.46 17.04
C ASP A 387 4.05 1.07 17.48
N VAL A 388 3.65 0.21 16.54
CA VAL A 388 3.14 -1.16 16.82
C VAL A 388 1.96 -1.14 17.81
N GLY A 389 1.28 0.01 17.92
CA GLY A 389 0.26 0.28 18.91
C GLY A 389 -0.98 -0.57 18.76
N GLU A 390 -1.87 -0.44 19.73
CA GLU A 390 -3.12 -1.18 19.79
C GLU A 390 -4.27 -0.31 19.22
N ASN A 391 -5.24 -0.98 18.59
CA ASN A 391 -6.53 -0.44 18.12
C ASN A 391 -6.44 0.82 17.22
N THR A 392 -5.61 0.78 16.18
CA THR A 392 -5.59 1.80 15.11
C THR A 392 -6.76 1.61 14.15
N SER A 393 -7.50 2.68 13.83
CA SER A 393 -8.68 2.65 12.96
C SER A 393 -8.66 3.78 11.92
N VAL A 394 -8.77 3.45 10.63
CA VAL A 394 -8.99 4.41 9.53
C VAL A 394 -10.39 4.17 8.95
N LEU A 395 -11.29 5.11 9.20
CA LEU A 395 -12.74 4.94 9.03
C LEU A 395 -13.33 6.00 8.10
N TYR A 396 -13.93 5.55 7.00
CA TYR A 396 -14.66 6.40 6.04
C TYR A 396 -13.82 7.56 5.45
N CYS A 397 -12.51 7.35 5.31
CA CYS A 397 -11.57 8.33 4.76
C CYS A 397 -11.48 8.28 3.23
N ARG A 398 -11.05 9.38 2.62
CA ARG A 398 -10.75 9.48 1.17
C ARG A 398 -9.25 9.65 0.94
N ILE A 399 -8.62 8.70 0.25
CA ILE A 399 -7.22 8.79 -0.18
C ILE A 399 -7.22 8.96 -1.71
N ASP A 400 -6.66 10.08 -2.19
CA ASP A 400 -6.60 10.45 -3.61
C ASP A 400 -5.26 11.13 -3.91
N GLY A 401 -4.18 10.34 -3.90
CA GLY A 401 -2.81 10.85 -4.06
C GLY A 401 -1.97 10.64 -2.81
N ALA A 402 -1.33 9.48 -2.70
CA ALA A 402 -0.30 9.19 -1.70
C ALA A 402 0.89 8.48 -2.37
N GLY A 403 2.04 9.16 -2.39
CA GLY A 403 3.19 8.77 -3.20
C GLY A 403 3.77 7.41 -2.87
N TRP A 404 3.65 6.93 -1.61
CA TRP A 404 4.07 5.59 -1.19
C TRP A 404 2.89 4.67 -0.90
N HIS A 405 2.39 4.61 0.33
CA HIS A 405 1.27 3.74 0.77
C HIS A 405 -0.02 4.53 1.09
N ALA A 406 -1.18 3.90 0.85
CA ALA A 406 -2.46 4.42 1.33
C ALA A 406 -2.61 4.18 2.84
N ALA A 407 -2.04 3.09 3.35
CA ALA A 407 -1.81 2.86 4.77
C ALA A 407 -0.60 1.93 4.95
N GLU A 408 0.33 2.25 5.83
CA GLU A 408 1.43 1.38 6.26
C GLU A 408 1.29 1.14 7.76
N MET A 409 1.07 -0.13 8.15
CA MET A 409 0.46 -0.43 9.45
C MET A 409 1.07 -1.69 10.12
N PRO A 410 2.26 -1.57 10.74
CA PRO A 410 2.79 -2.57 11.67
C PRO A 410 2.11 -2.58 13.06
N THR A 411 1.06 -1.77 13.27
CA THR A 411 0.14 -1.82 14.43
C THR A 411 -0.44 -3.23 14.68
N ARG A 412 -0.69 -3.57 15.94
CA ARG A 412 -1.21 -4.90 16.31
C ARG A 412 -2.68 -5.07 15.98
N PHE A 413 -3.56 -4.14 16.33
CA PHE A 413 -4.99 -4.26 16.03
C PHE A 413 -5.43 -3.14 15.09
N LEU A 414 -5.69 -3.48 13.82
CA LEU A 414 -6.00 -2.55 12.75
C LEU A 414 -7.44 -2.68 12.23
N LYS A 415 -8.08 -1.56 11.95
CA LYS A 415 -9.37 -1.48 11.25
C LYS A 415 -9.26 -0.51 10.08
N LEU A 416 -9.43 -0.99 8.85
CA LEU A 416 -9.51 -0.17 7.64
C LEU A 416 -10.91 -0.36 7.04
N VAL A 417 -11.83 0.57 7.34
CA VAL A 417 -13.27 0.38 7.10
C VAL A 417 -13.88 1.52 6.27
N GLY A 418 -14.60 1.17 5.21
CA GLY A 418 -15.45 2.12 4.47
C GLY A 418 -14.69 3.21 3.70
N ASN A 419 -13.39 3.04 3.46
CA ASN A 419 -12.54 4.04 2.82
C ASN A 419 -12.65 4.01 1.30
N TYR A 420 -12.41 5.14 0.64
CA TYR A 420 -12.20 5.22 -0.81
C TYR A 420 -10.73 5.51 -1.11
N VAL A 421 -10.12 4.71 -1.98
CA VAL A 421 -8.68 4.77 -2.29
C VAL A 421 -8.46 4.83 -3.81
N ARG A 422 -7.69 5.83 -4.25
CA ARG A 422 -7.08 5.87 -5.58
C ARG A 422 -5.78 6.68 -5.56
N ASN A 423 -5.02 6.61 -6.65
CA ASN A 423 -3.75 7.34 -6.84
C ASN A 423 -2.76 7.13 -5.67
N ALA A 424 -2.72 5.92 -5.11
CA ALA A 424 -1.95 5.58 -3.92
C ALA A 424 -1.36 4.18 -3.99
N GLY A 425 -0.38 3.86 -3.13
CA GLY A 425 0.03 2.46 -2.94
C GLY A 425 -0.99 1.63 -2.16
N ALA A 426 -0.51 0.52 -1.60
CA ALA A 426 -1.37 -0.44 -0.93
C ALA A 426 -1.87 0.07 0.43
N PHE A 427 -2.91 -0.57 0.94
CA PHE A 427 -3.02 -0.85 2.36
C PHE A 427 -2.08 -2.02 2.68
N THR A 428 -0.93 -1.71 3.29
CA THR A 428 0.02 -2.71 3.80
C THR A 428 -0.33 -3.05 5.24
N ILE A 429 -0.67 -4.31 5.47
CA ILE A 429 -0.88 -4.91 6.77
C ILE A 429 0.44 -5.58 7.18
N GLY A 430 0.95 -5.22 8.37
CA GLY A 430 2.26 -5.66 8.84
C GLY A 430 3.38 -4.73 8.38
N ASP A 431 4.27 -5.24 7.54
CA ASP A 431 5.61 -4.65 7.27
C ASP A 431 6.58 -4.68 8.47
N MET A 432 6.35 -5.61 9.40
CA MET A 432 7.24 -5.82 10.54
C MET A 432 8.51 -6.58 10.12
N SER A 433 9.51 -5.82 9.68
CA SER A 433 10.84 -6.33 9.32
C SER A 433 11.71 -6.74 10.53
N HIS A 434 11.09 -7.28 11.59
CA HIS A 434 11.74 -7.72 12.84
C HIS A 434 11.28 -9.12 13.31
N ARG A 435 12.21 -9.90 13.88
CA ARG A 435 12.01 -11.25 14.45
C ARG A 435 12.14 -11.24 15.97
N TYR A 436 11.47 -10.29 16.61
CA TYR A 436 11.48 -10.17 18.06
C TYR A 436 10.53 -11.18 18.72
N ASP A 437 10.88 -11.67 19.91
CA ASP A 437 10.09 -12.70 20.61
C ASP A 437 8.71 -12.21 21.05
N ASP A 438 8.50 -10.91 21.24
CA ASP A 438 7.19 -10.33 21.53
C ASP A 438 6.24 -10.46 20.33
N LEU A 439 6.70 -10.21 19.10
CA LEU A 439 5.90 -10.41 17.88
C LEU A 439 5.51 -11.89 17.72
N HIS A 440 6.38 -12.82 18.13
CA HIS A 440 6.09 -14.24 18.16
C HIS A 440 5.03 -14.62 19.20
N ASN A 441 5.12 -14.06 20.41
CA ASN A 441 4.23 -14.40 21.52
C ASN A 441 2.87 -13.69 21.46
N LEU A 442 2.83 -12.48 20.87
CA LEU A 442 1.67 -11.59 20.87
C LEU A 442 0.97 -11.51 19.50
N GLY A 443 1.63 -11.97 18.44
CA GLY A 443 1.23 -11.75 17.05
C GLY A 443 1.32 -10.27 16.64
N CYS A 444 1.41 -10.04 15.34
CA CYS A 444 1.37 -8.71 14.74
C CYS A 444 0.45 -8.64 13.51
N GLY A 445 0.15 -7.42 13.09
CA GLY A 445 -0.65 -7.14 11.90
C GLY A 445 -2.08 -7.70 11.93
N GLN A 446 -2.68 -7.91 13.11
CA GLN A 446 -4.07 -8.37 13.20
C GLN A 446 -5.02 -7.29 12.68
N ALA A 447 -5.76 -7.60 11.62
CA ALA A 447 -6.48 -6.58 10.87
C ALA A 447 -7.87 -6.99 10.38
N VAL A 448 -8.77 -6.01 10.35
CA VAL A 448 -10.04 -6.07 9.63
C VAL A 448 -10.03 -5.01 8.53
N VAL A 449 -10.09 -5.44 7.28
CA VAL A 449 -10.14 -4.56 6.09
C VAL A 449 -11.45 -4.81 5.36
N THR A 450 -12.44 -3.93 5.56
CA THR A 450 -13.81 -4.17 5.08
C THR A 450 -14.53 -2.97 4.49
N ASP A 451 -15.42 -3.24 3.54
CA ASP A 451 -16.32 -2.26 2.90
C ASP A 451 -15.60 -1.09 2.21
N ASN A 452 -14.33 -1.26 1.84
CA ASN A 452 -13.54 -0.24 1.13
C ASN A 452 -13.74 -0.30 -0.39
N VAL A 453 -13.50 0.82 -1.06
CA VAL A 453 -13.51 0.94 -2.53
C VAL A 453 -12.11 1.33 -3.02
N PHE A 454 -11.53 0.52 -3.89
CA PHE A 454 -10.25 0.76 -4.57
C PHE A 454 -10.49 1.02 -6.05
N GLU A 455 -10.14 2.22 -6.53
CA GLU A 455 -10.21 2.56 -7.96
C GLU A 455 -8.82 2.45 -8.60
N GLY A 456 -8.74 1.75 -9.74
CA GLY A 456 -7.49 1.45 -10.44
C GLY A 456 -7.13 2.35 -11.62
N ILE A 457 -7.88 3.43 -11.86
CA ILE A 457 -7.52 4.43 -12.88
C ILE A 457 -6.40 5.32 -12.31
N GLY A 458 -5.16 4.87 -12.49
CA GLY A 458 -3.96 5.50 -11.93
C GLY A 458 -3.10 4.53 -11.14
N LYS A 459 -2.36 5.02 -10.13
CA LYS A 459 -1.65 4.17 -9.16
C LYS A 459 -2.65 3.63 -8.14
N SER A 460 -2.73 2.32 -7.93
CA SER A 460 -3.56 1.72 -6.87
C SER A 460 -2.95 0.39 -6.42
N GLY A 461 -2.48 0.33 -5.17
CA GLY A 461 -1.71 -0.83 -4.68
C GLY A 461 -2.53 -1.97 -4.06
N GLY A 462 -3.84 -1.78 -3.87
CA GLY A 462 -4.73 -2.81 -3.32
C GLY A 462 -4.47 -3.10 -1.84
N ILE A 463 -4.58 -4.36 -1.44
CA ILE A 463 -4.33 -4.83 -0.06
C ILE A 463 -3.19 -5.85 -0.07
N ALA A 464 -2.18 -5.63 0.76
CA ALA A 464 -1.04 -6.52 0.93
C ALA A 464 -0.87 -6.93 2.40
N VAL A 465 -0.86 -8.23 2.68
CA VAL A 465 -0.65 -8.82 4.01
C VAL A 465 0.73 -9.48 4.01
N ASN A 466 1.69 -8.82 4.67
CA ASN A 466 3.11 -9.14 4.60
C ASN A 466 3.75 -9.21 6.01
N HIS A 467 4.99 -9.72 6.06
CA HIS A 467 5.94 -9.58 7.17
C HIS A 467 5.34 -9.77 8.58
N GLY A 468 4.99 -11.02 8.88
CA GLY A 468 4.54 -11.50 10.20
C GLY A 468 3.05 -11.37 10.46
N SER A 469 2.31 -10.67 9.61
CA SER A 469 0.87 -10.42 9.79
C SER A 469 0.09 -11.70 10.02
N SER A 470 -0.76 -11.72 11.05
CA SER A 470 -1.61 -12.86 11.33
C SER A 470 -3.02 -12.46 11.76
N GLN A 471 -3.98 -13.38 11.63
CA GLN A 471 -5.37 -13.17 12.06
C GLN A 471 -6.02 -11.99 11.30
N VAL A 472 -5.93 -12.01 9.97
CA VAL A 472 -6.39 -10.94 9.08
C VAL A 472 -7.69 -11.31 8.37
N THR A 473 -8.68 -10.42 8.37
CA THR A 473 -9.92 -10.54 7.61
C THR A 473 -10.03 -9.44 6.55
N ILE A 474 -10.21 -9.83 5.28
CA ILE A 474 -10.43 -8.94 4.15
C ILE A 474 -11.81 -9.24 3.54
N ALA A 475 -12.80 -8.39 3.82
CA ALA A 475 -14.21 -8.67 3.53
C ALA A 475 -14.92 -7.56 2.74
N ASN A 476 -15.86 -7.91 1.86
CA ASN A 476 -16.80 -6.97 1.24
C ASN A 476 -16.17 -5.78 0.48
N ASN A 477 -14.90 -5.83 0.07
CA ASN A 477 -14.25 -4.71 -0.62
C ASN A 477 -14.57 -4.73 -2.13
N LEU A 478 -14.62 -3.54 -2.73
CA LEU A 478 -14.81 -3.34 -4.17
C LEU A 478 -13.51 -2.87 -4.82
N PHE A 479 -13.02 -3.59 -5.83
CA PHE A 479 -11.92 -3.16 -6.68
C PHE A 479 -12.46 -2.88 -8.08
N ILE A 480 -12.35 -1.63 -8.52
CA ILE A 480 -13.00 -1.12 -9.73
C ILE A 480 -11.93 -0.64 -10.73
N ASN A 481 -12.07 -1.05 -12.00
CA ASN A 481 -11.13 -0.73 -13.07
C ASN A 481 -9.66 -1.12 -12.77
N PHE A 482 -9.43 -2.24 -12.06
CA PHE A 482 -8.18 -2.43 -11.32
C PHE A 482 -6.98 -2.86 -12.21
N ASN A 483 -5.84 -2.17 -12.06
CA ASN A 483 -4.62 -2.36 -12.86
C ASN A 483 -3.41 -2.91 -12.06
N GLY A 484 -3.59 -3.26 -10.79
CA GLY A 484 -2.55 -3.85 -9.93
C GLY A 484 -2.97 -5.22 -9.39
N ASN A 485 -2.18 -5.79 -8.49
CA ASN A 485 -2.65 -6.95 -7.70
C ASN A 485 -3.65 -6.47 -6.66
N ALA A 486 -4.87 -7.01 -6.66
CA ALA A 486 -5.93 -6.49 -5.79
C ALA A 486 -5.76 -6.94 -4.32
N ILE A 487 -5.56 -8.24 -4.08
CA ILE A 487 -5.31 -8.79 -2.74
C ILE A 487 -4.10 -9.75 -2.77
N THR A 488 -3.14 -9.55 -1.87
CA THR A 488 -1.98 -10.43 -1.68
C THR A 488 -1.87 -10.85 -0.21
N ALA A 489 -1.93 -12.15 0.07
CA ALA A 489 -1.64 -12.76 1.36
C ALA A 489 -0.31 -13.53 1.29
N SER A 490 0.78 -12.90 1.73
CA SER A 490 2.14 -13.34 1.43
C SER A 490 2.87 -13.98 2.62
N SER A 491 3.46 -15.15 2.39
CA SER A 491 4.48 -15.73 3.27
C SER A 491 5.91 -15.27 2.97
N THR A 492 6.12 -14.36 2.01
CA THR A 492 7.45 -13.86 1.68
C THR A 492 8.09 -13.15 2.88
N THR A 493 9.32 -13.52 3.19
CA THR A 493 10.11 -12.98 4.30
C THR A 493 11.43 -12.39 3.82
N VAL A 494 11.83 -11.25 4.40
CA VAL A 494 13.25 -10.90 4.55
C VAL A 494 13.85 -11.63 5.76
N ARG A 495 15.18 -11.74 5.86
CA ARG A 495 15.91 -12.43 6.95
C ARG A 495 15.44 -12.04 8.35
N THR A 496 15.02 -10.80 8.52
CA THR A 496 14.58 -10.24 9.79
C THR A 496 13.08 -10.30 10.01
N SER A 497 12.26 -10.96 9.17
CA SER A 497 10.80 -11.01 9.32
C SER A 497 10.26 -12.44 9.50
N PHE A 498 9.01 -12.57 9.93
CA PHE A 498 8.25 -13.83 9.96
C PHE A 498 7.26 -13.92 8.78
N PRO A 499 6.79 -15.12 8.37
CA PRO A 499 5.81 -15.26 7.30
C PRO A 499 4.39 -14.99 7.79
N SER A 500 3.57 -14.34 6.96
CA SER A 500 2.16 -14.10 7.30
C SER A 500 1.34 -15.41 7.32
N ASN A 501 0.30 -15.46 8.15
CA ASN A 501 -0.44 -16.69 8.44
C ASN A 501 -1.88 -16.42 8.93
N THR A 502 -2.83 -17.32 8.71
CA THR A 502 -4.23 -17.19 9.20
C THR A 502 -4.93 -15.96 8.62
N VAL A 503 -5.36 -16.08 7.36
CA VAL A 503 -6.00 -14.99 6.59
C VAL A 503 -7.34 -15.44 6.02
N THR A 504 -8.37 -14.61 6.12
CA THR A 504 -9.68 -14.84 5.47
C THR A 504 -9.96 -13.76 4.46
N ILE A 505 -10.21 -14.14 3.20
CA ILE A 505 -10.51 -13.25 2.07
C ILE A 505 -11.90 -13.61 1.54
N THR A 506 -12.91 -12.78 1.80
CA THR A 506 -14.31 -13.16 1.50
C THR A 506 -15.19 -12.05 0.95
N ASN A 507 -16.19 -12.41 0.14
CA ASN A 507 -17.22 -11.50 -0.37
C ASN A 507 -16.70 -10.27 -1.16
N ASN A 508 -15.45 -10.28 -1.64
CA ASN A 508 -14.89 -9.15 -2.39
C ASN A 508 -15.33 -9.20 -3.86
N ILE A 509 -15.55 -8.05 -4.48
CA ILE A 509 -15.81 -7.92 -5.92
C ILE A 509 -14.60 -7.26 -6.58
N ILE A 510 -13.96 -7.99 -7.49
CA ILE A 510 -12.69 -7.62 -8.10
C ILE A 510 -12.84 -7.52 -9.61
N ASP A 511 -13.11 -6.31 -10.10
CA ASP A 511 -13.13 -5.96 -11.52
C ASP A 511 -11.73 -5.59 -12.00
N LEU A 512 -11.06 -6.55 -12.64
CA LEU A 512 -9.72 -6.39 -13.20
C LEU A 512 -9.75 -5.78 -14.61
N THR A 513 -10.89 -5.25 -15.08
CA THR A 513 -10.99 -4.60 -16.41
C THR A 513 -10.27 -3.26 -16.39
N TYR A 514 -9.09 -3.15 -17.01
CA TYR A 514 -8.42 -1.85 -17.07
C TYR A 514 -8.98 -0.99 -18.22
N ALA A 515 -9.39 0.23 -17.89
CA ALA A 515 -9.96 1.19 -18.84
C ALA A 515 -8.92 2.15 -19.47
N GLY A 516 -7.67 2.13 -19.00
CA GLY A 516 -6.59 2.98 -19.51
C GLY A 516 -5.69 2.32 -20.56
N GLU A 517 -4.76 3.09 -21.11
CA GLU A 517 -3.94 2.71 -22.28
C GLU A 517 -2.87 1.64 -22.01
N LYS A 518 -2.40 1.53 -20.76
CA LYS A 518 -1.25 0.70 -20.35
C LYS A 518 -1.66 -0.39 -19.34
N PRO A 519 -2.31 -1.48 -19.77
CA PRO A 519 -2.70 -2.59 -18.90
C PRO A 519 -1.48 -3.36 -18.41
N ALA A 520 -1.37 -3.52 -17.09
CA ALA A 520 -0.31 -4.31 -16.46
C ALA A 520 -0.71 -5.78 -16.29
N SER A 521 0.29 -6.64 -16.07
CA SER A 521 0.07 -7.99 -15.55
C SER A 521 -0.42 -7.91 -14.11
N ARG A 522 -1.54 -8.56 -13.81
CA ARG A 522 -2.28 -8.36 -12.56
C ARG A 522 -3.05 -9.59 -12.10
N THR A 523 -3.13 -9.76 -10.79
CA THR A 523 -3.79 -10.90 -10.14
C THR A 523 -4.89 -10.40 -9.20
N GLY A 524 -6.06 -11.05 -9.23
CA GLY A 524 -7.15 -10.74 -8.30
C GLY A 524 -6.76 -11.09 -6.86
N ILE A 525 -6.50 -12.37 -6.60
CA ILE A 525 -6.11 -12.85 -5.27
C ILE A 525 -4.85 -13.71 -5.37
N THR A 526 -3.82 -13.37 -4.60
CA THR A 526 -2.57 -14.14 -4.47
C THR A 526 -2.43 -14.66 -3.05
N VAL A 527 -2.23 -15.97 -2.88
CA VAL A 527 -2.05 -16.63 -1.58
C VAL A 527 -0.76 -17.45 -1.58
N SER A 528 0.18 -17.08 -0.71
CA SER A 528 1.28 -17.94 -0.27
C SER A 528 1.34 -18.09 1.25
N ALA A 529 0.52 -17.33 2.01
CA ALA A 529 0.33 -17.49 3.44
C ALA A 529 -0.45 -18.77 3.79
N SER A 530 0.00 -19.47 4.84
CA SER A 530 -0.67 -20.66 5.38
C SER A 530 -1.96 -20.31 6.15
N ASN A 531 -2.80 -21.33 6.37
CA ASN A 531 -4.09 -21.23 7.06
C ASN A 531 -5.01 -20.17 6.43
N THR A 532 -5.07 -20.13 5.10
CA THR A 532 -5.79 -19.09 4.34
C THR A 532 -7.12 -19.62 3.79
N ILE A 533 -8.19 -18.86 3.96
CA ILE A 533 -9.52 -19.11 3.38
C ILE A 533 -9.82 -18.04 2.33
N VAL A 534 -10.21 -18.45 1.12
CA VAL A 534 -10.67 -17.58 0.03
C VAL A 534 -12.08 -18.00 -0.39
N ALA A 535 -13.10 -17.26 0.06
CA ALA A 535 -14.50 -17.67 -0.02
C ALA A 535 -15.40 -16.63 -0.72
N ASN A 536 -16.36 -17.04 -1.54
CA ASN A 536 -17.44 -16.15 -2.05
C ASN A 536 -16.97 -14.88 -2.79
N ASN A 537 -15.76 -14.84 -3.37
CA ASN A 537 -15.27 -13.67 -4.10
C ASN A 537 -15.67 -13.73 -5.58
N GLN A 538 -15.89 -12.57 -6.20
CA GLN A 538 -16.04 -12.44 -7.65
C GLN A 538 -14.78 -11.81 -8.24
N VAL A 539 -14.12 -12.49 -9.18
CA VAL A 539 -12.91 -11.99 -9.87
C VAL A 539 -13.13 -12.07 -11.37
N TYR A 540 -13.12 -10.93 -12.06
CA TYR A 540 -13.47 -10.93 -13.48
C TYR A 540 -12.81 -9.84 -14.33
N VAL A 541 -12.82 -10.09 -15.65
CA VAL A 541 -12.69 -9.08 -16.70
C VAL A 541 -14.04 -8.93 -17.42
N ARG A 542 -14.43 -7.72 -17.75
CA ARG A 542 -15.64 -7.41 -18.54
C ARG A 542 -15.35 -7.63 -20.03
N GLY A 543 -16.23 -8.36 -20.71
CA GLY A 543 -16.08 -8.67 -22.12
C GLY A 543 -15.10 -9.83 -22.36
N ALA A 544 -14.23 -9.67 -23.35
CA ALA A 544 -13.29 -10.71 -23.79
C ALA A 544 -12.15 -10.97 -22.78
N VAL A 545 -11.42 -12.06 -22.98
CA VAL A 545 -10.28 -12.46 -22.15
C VAL A 545 -9.14 -11.45 -22.22
N ASP A 546 -8.62 -11.01 -21.08
CA ASP A 546 -7.34 -10.26 -21.03
C ASP A 546 -6.16 -11.24 -20.80
N PRO A 547 -5.19 -11.35 -21.74
CA PRO A 547 -4.03 -12.23 -21.63
C PRO A 547 -3.08 -11.90 -20.46
N ARG A 548 -3.29 -10.79 -19.74
CA ARG A 548 -2.45 -10.33 -18.62
C ARG A 548 -3.01 -10.66 -17.23
N VAL A 549 -4.19 -11.24 -17.15
CA VAL A 549 -4.97 -11.36 -15.90
C VAL A 549 -4.95 -12.78 -15.32
N THR A 550 -4.59 -12.90 -14.05
CA THR A 550 -4.81 -14.10 -13.24
C THR A 550 -5.95 -13.88 -12.26
N GLY A 551 -6.89 -14.82 -12.14
CA GLY A 551 -8.00 -14.74 -11.20
C GLY A 551 -7.52 -14.97 -9.76
N ILE A 552 -7.23 -16.23 -9.43
CA ILE A 552 -6.73 -16.66 -8.11
C ILE A 552 -5.44 -17.46 -8.29
N LEU A 553 -4.40 -17.10 -7.53
CA LEU A 553 -3.10 -17.77 -7.49
C LEU A 553 -2.85 -18.30 -6.08
N ILE A 554 -2.55 -19.60 -5.97
CA ILE A 554 -2.08 -20.25 -4.74
C ILE A 554 -0.62 -20.70 -4.95
N ALA A 555 0.25 -20.56 -3.97
CA ALA A 555 1.64 -20.99 -4.06
C ALA A 555 2.04 -21.89 -2.90
N ASP A 556 2.84 -22.92 -3.20
CA ASP A 556 3.70 -23.54 -2.19
C ASP A 556 4.58 -22.44 -1.53
N PRO A 557 5.05 -22.61 -0.28
CA PRO A 557 4.81 -23.73 0.63
C PRO A 557 3.58 -23.53 1.52
N ALA A 558 2.55 -22.81 1.09
CA ALA A 558 1.35 -22.60 1.91
C ALA A 558 0.73 -23.94 2.37
N LEU A 559 0.32 -24.04 3.63
CA LEU A 559 -0.43 -25.16 4.19
C LEU A 559 -1.86 -24.74 4.53
N ASN A 560 -2.79 -25.70 4.58
CA ASN A 560 -4.16 -25.51 5.06
C ASN A 560 -4.90 -24.37 4.30
N VAL A 561 -4.92 -24.46 2.97
CA VAL A 561 -5.53 -23.43 2.10
C VAL A 561 -6.88 -23.92 1.58
N THR A 562 -7.95 -23.17 1.84
CA THR A 562 -9.30 -23.46 1.34
C THR A 562 -9.74 -22.37 0.37
N VAL A 563 -10.14 -22.74 -0.84
CA VAL A 563 -10.63 -21.81 -1.88
C VAL A 563 -11.99 -22.30 -2.37
N HIS A 564 -13.07 -21.60 -2.01
CA HIS A 564 -14.42 -22.06 -2.31
C HIS A 564 -15.45 -20.99 -2.66
N ASP A 565 -16.48 -21.42 -3.41
CA ASP A 565 -17.64 -20.61 -3.80
C ASP A 565 -17.28 -19.30 -4.53
N ASN A 566 -16.09 -19.22 -5.14
CA ASN A 566 -15.64 -18.06 -5.90
C ASN A 566 -16.12 -18.14 -7.36
N LEU A 567 -16.44 -16.98 -7.94
CA LEU A 567 -16.75 -16.83 -9.36
C LEU A 567 -15.58 -16.17 -10.09
N VAL A 568 -14.88 -16.92 -10.94
CA VAL A 568 -13.74 -16.42 -11.73
C VAL A 568 -14.10 -16.39 -13.22
N ARG A 569 -13.96 -15.23 -13.87
CA ARG A 569 -14.39 -15.04 -15.27
C ARG A 569 -13.40 -14.29 -16.15
N ASN A 570 -13.27 -14.72 -17.41
CA ASN A 570 -12.61 -13.97 -18.49
C ASN A 570 -11.13 -13.61 -18.23
N CYS A 571 -10.44 -14.39 -17.39
CA CYS A 571 -9.02 -14.21 -17.10
C CYS A 571 -8.16 -15.01 -18.08
N GLN A 572 -6.91 -14.61 -18.31
CA GLN A 572 -5.94 -15.51 -18.97
C GLN A 572 -5.80 -16.80 -18.18
N GLN A 573 -5.62 -16.67 -16.87
CA GLN A 573 -5.49 -17.78 -15.94
C GLN A 573 -6.62 -17.71 -14.91
N GLY A 574 -7.42 -18.77 -14.77
CA GLY A 574 -8.55 -18.78 -13.84
C GLY A 574 -8.11 -19.01 -12.39
N ILE A 575 -8.01 -20.27 -11.97
CA ILE A 575 -7.38 -20.68 -10.70
C ILE A 575 -6.08 -21.41 -11.00
N VAL A 576 -4.97 -20.93 -10.45
CA VAL A 576 -3.65 -21.54 -10.67
C VAL A 576 -2.91 -21.82 -9.37
N THR A 577 -2.17 -22.92 -9.35
CA THR A 577 -1.20 -23.22 -8.30
C THR A 577 0.23 -23.15 -8.82
N ARG A 578 1.19 -22.77 -7.97
CA ARG A 578 2.62 -22.62 -8.32
C ARG A 578 3.54 -23.23 -7.26
N ARG A 579 4.72 -23.67 -7.68
CA ARG A 579 5.79 -24.19 -6.80
C ARG A 579 6.63 -23.06 -6.20
N ALA A 580 7.05 -23.23 -4.96
CA ALA A 580 8.12 -22.44 -4.35
C ALA A 580 9.47 -23.01 -4.78
N GLY A 581 10.33 -22.13 -5.28
CA GLY A 581 11.71 -22.44 -5.65
C GLY A 581 12.68 -21.52 -4.93
N SER A 582 13.86 -22.04 -4.63
CA SER A 582 14.95 -21.27 -4.04
C SER A 582 16.31 -21.76 -4.56
N ARG A 583 17.39 -21.13 -4.10
CA ARG A 583 18.77 -21.45 -4.45
C ARG A 583 19.65 -21.50 -3.21
N VAL A 584 20.63 -22.40 -3.22
CA VAL A 584 21.69 -22.44 -2.22
C VAL A 584 22.53 -21.15 -2.33
N THR A 585 22.64 -20.38 -1.24
CA THR A 585 23.51 -19.20 -1.16
C THR A 585 24.82 -19.47 -0.43
N GLU A 586 24.84 -20.44 0.47
CA GLU A 586 26.03 -20.86 1.23
C GLU A 586 25.94 -22.35 1.52
N VAL A 587 27.06 -23.07 1.39
CA VAL A 587 27.20 -24.48 1.78
C VAL A 587 28.09 -24.53 3.01
N ILE A 588 27.57 -25.03 4.12
CA ILE A 588 28.27 -25.11 5.40
C ILE A 588 28.93 -26.49 5.54
N ASP A 589 28.17 -27.54 5.19
CA ASP A 589 28.65 -28.92 5.08
C ASP A 589 27.75 -29.69 4.08
N THR A 590 27.95 -31.00 3.92
CA THR A 590 27.17 -31.84 3.00
C THR A 590 25.71 -32.07 3.42
N THR A 591 25.29 -31.61 4.59
CA THR A 591 23.90 -31.60 5.06
C THR A 591 23.36 -30.19 5.30
N THR A 592 24.20 -29.21 5.64
CA THR A 592 23.76 -27.89 6.12
C THR A 592 24.03 -26.78 5.10
N PHE A 593 23.03 -25.93 4.82
CA PHE A 593 23.12 -24.84 3.86
C PHE A 593 22.22 -23.64 4.19
N LEU A 594 22.43 -22.51 3.49
CA LEU A 594 21.57 -21.33 3.49
C LEU A 594 20.94 -21.11 2.11
N GLU A 595 19.79 -20.45 2.10
CA GLU A 595 19.02 -20.11 0.90
C GLU A 595 18.40 -18.70 1.01
N ASN A 596 17.69 -18.22 -0.02
CA ASN A 596 17.18 -16.84 -0.10
C ASN A 596 15.80 -16.65 -0.77
N GLY A 597 14.96 -17.68 -0.78
CA GLY A 597 13.69 -17.69 -1.52
C GLY A 597 12.52 -18.38 -0.80
N LEU A 598 12.76 -19.10 0.30
CA LEU A 598 11.69 -19.71 1.10
C LEU A 598 11.23 -18.79 2.25
N PRO A 599 9.96 -18.90 2.67
CA PRO A 599 9.47 -18.36 3.94
C PRO A 599 10.31 -18.83 5.14
N LEU A 600 10.82 -17.88 5.92
CA LEU A 600 11.65 -18.14 7.10
C LEU A 600 10.78 -18.37 8.33
N GLU A 601 10.48 -19.64 8.59
CA GLU A 601 9.42 -20.07 9.51
C GLU A 601 9.50 -19.57 10.97
N TRP A 602 8.34 -19.56 11.64
CA TRP A 602 8.19 -19.23 13.06
C TRP A 602 8.73 -20.35 13.96
N LYS A 603 9.25 -20.01 15.15
CA LYS A 603 9.81 -20.97 16.13
C LYS A 603 8.86 -22.13 16.51
N ASN A 604 7.55 -21.94 16.39
CA ASN A 604 6.50 -22.92 16.75
C ASN A 604 5.76 -23.53 15.54
N SER A 605 6.22 -23.33 14.31
CA SER A 605 5.60 -23.91 13.10
C SER A 605 6.19 -25.29 12.74
N HIS A 606 5.94 -25.77 11.53
CA HIS A 606 6.50 -27.03 11.04
C HIS A 606 8.01 -27.00 10.81
N LEU A 607 8.67 -25.83 10.74
CA LEU A 607 10.12 -25.66 10.56
C LEU A 607 10.70 -26.57 9.45
N TYR A 608 9.95 -26.71 8.35
CA TYR A 608 10.21 -27.64 7.23
C TYR A 608 10.59 -29.09 7.61
N ARG A 609 10.34 -29.55 8.85
CA ARG A 609 10.80 -30.88 9.29
C ARG A 609 10.13 -31.98 8.47
N GLY A 610 10.95 -32.85 7.89
CA GLY A 610 10.52 -33.93 7.02
C GLY A 610 10.08 -33.50 5.61
N TRP A 611 10.12 -32.21 5.26
CA TRP A 611 9.74 -31.75 3.92
C TRP A 611 10.76 -32.20 2.86
N ASN A 612 10.31 -32.28 1.61
CA ASN A 612 11.12 -32.71 0.48
C ASN A 612 11.66 -31.52 -0.30
N LEU A 613 12.89 -31.66 -0.82
CA LEU A 613 13.50 -30.79 -1.81
C LEU A 613 13.66 -31.53 -3.13
N ALA A 614 13.04 -31.03 -4.19
CA ALA A 614 13.27 -31.45 -5.56
C ALA A 614 14.37 -30.57 -6.18
N TRP A 615 15.55 -31.13 -6.42
CA TRP A 615 16.68 -30.42 -7.03
C TRP A 615 16.47 -30.25 -8.53
N THR A 616 16.32 -29.00 -8.96
CA THR A 616 16.11 -28.57 -10.36
C THR A 616 17.39 -28.05 -11.01
N GLY A 617 18.46 -27.88 -10.23
CA GLY A 617 19.85 -27.71 -10.68
C GLY A 617 20.82 -28.53 -9.82
N GLY A 618 22.10 -28.50 -10.17
CA GLY A 618 23.16 -29.27 -9.51
C GLY A 618 23.24 -30.74 -9.99
N SER A 619 24.14 -31.52 -9.38
CA SER A 619 24.36 -32.93 -9.72
C SER A 619 24.37 -33.80 -8.46
N PRO A 620 23.57 -34.89 -8.39
CA PRO A 620 22.59 -35.35 -9.37
C PRO A 620 21.24 -34.60 -9.22
N ALA A 621 20.76 -33.96 -10.28
CA ALA A 621 19.41 -33.39 -10.33
C ALA A 621 18.33 -34.48 -10.26
N GLY A 622 17.11 -34.11 -9.86
CA GLY A 622 15.95 -35.02 -9.86
C GLY A 622 15.85 -36.02 -8.71
N VAL A 623 16.94 -36.36 -8.02
CA VAL A 623 16.90 -37.15 -6.77
C VAL A 623 16.47 -36.24 -5.62
N PRO A 624 15.31 -36.46 -4.96
CA PRO A 624 14.86 -35.59 -3.88
C PRO A 624 15.68 -35.78 -2.60
N SER A 625 15.79 -34.72 -1.81
CA SER A 625 16.34 -34.78 -0.44
C SER A 625 15.25 -34.49 0.60
N VAL A 626 15.44 -34.95 1.83
CA VAL A 626 14.53 -34.67 2.95
C VAL A 626 15.19 -33.71 3.94
N ILE A 627 14.46 -32.70 4.40
CA ILE A 627 14.88 -31.77 5.45
C ILE A 627 14.74 -32.44 6.82
N ASP A 628 15.84 -32.50 7.57
CA ASP A 628 15.88 -32.94 8.98
C ASP A 628 15.37 -31.82 9.90
N ALA A 629 15.85 -30.60 9.68
CA ALA A 629 15.45 -29.42 10.42
C ALA A 629 15.69 -28.12 9.62
N PHE A 630 14.88 -27.10 9.91
CA PHE A 630 15.23 -25.69 9.75
C PHE A 630 15.44 -25.09 11.15
N ASP A 631 16.53 -24.34 11.31
CA ASP A 631 16.84 -23.59 12.53
C ASP A 631 16.32 -22.14 12.38
N PRO A 632 15.30 -21.71 13.16
CA PRO A 632 14.68 -20.39 13.04
C PRO A 632 15.53 -19.24 13.61
N GLU A 633 16.66 -19.55 14.28
CA GLU A 633 17.61 -18.56 14.83
C GLU A 633 18.80 -18.35 13.89
N THR A 634 19.43 -19.42 13.42
CA THR A 634 20.54 -19.32 12.44
C THR A 634 20.08 -19.24 10.98
N LEU A 635 18.78 -19.48 10.73
CA LEU A 635 18.13 -19.55 9.41
C LEU A 635 18.71 -20.65 8.50
N ARG A 636 19.31 -21.69 9.09
CA ARG A 636 19.97 -22.80 8.38
C ARG A 636 19.01 -23.94 8.10
N PHE A 637 19.13 -24.49 6.89
CA PHE A 637 18.48 -25.74 6.52
C PHE A 637 19.46 -26.89 6.67
N LYS A 638 18.97 -28.02 7.20
CA LYS A 638 19.73 -29.25 7.36
C LYS A 638 19.01 -30.41 6.68
N LEU A 639 19.71 -31.12 5.81
CA LEU A 639 19.25 -32.35 5.17
C LEU A 639 19.44 -33.58 6.09
N LYS A 640 18.55 -34.55 5.94
CA LYS A 640 18.59 -35.84 6.65
C LYS A 640 19.72 -36.75 6.14
N GLU A 641 20.05 -36.65 4.86
CA GLU A 641 21.08 -37.45 4.20
C GLU A 641 22.11 -36.50 3.55
N PRO A 642 23.43 -36.82 3.62
CA PRO A 642 24.46 -36.02 2.97
C PRO A 642 24.30 -35.94 1.44
N ARG A 643 24.56 -34.77 0.89
CA ARG A 643 24.51 -34.46 -0.54
C ARG A 643 25.62 -33.48 -0.94
N GLU A 644 26.21 -33.68 -2.11
CA GLU A 644 27.08 -32.66 -2.72
C GLU A 644 26.20 -31.49 -3.21
N MET A 645 26.50 -30.27 -2.74
CA MET A 645 25.77 -29.04 -3.05
C MET A 645 26.75 -27.94 -3.44
N LYS A 646 26.34 -27.02 -4.31
CA LYS A 646 27.11 -25.85 -4.73
C LYS A 646 26.26 -24.58 -4.66
N VAL A 647 26.91 -23.45 -4.40
CA VAL A 647 26.23 -22.14 -4.42
C VAL A 647 25.62 -21.91 -5.80
N GLY A 648 24.35 -21.51 -5.83
CA GLY A 648 23.54 -21.34 -7.03
C GLY A 648 22.67 -22.55 -7.41
N ASP A 649 22.90 -23.73 -6.82
CA ASP A 649 22.07 -24.92 -7.05
C ASP A 649 20.61 -24.61 -6.70
N ALA A 650 19.72 -24.88 -7.66
CA ALA A 650 18.29 -24.59 -7.55
C ALA A 650 17.52 -25.81 -7.06
N PHE A 651 16.52 -25.56 -6.22
CA PHE A 651 15.59 -26.57 -5.73
C PHE A 651 14.20 -25.99 -5.56
N GLN A 652 13.22 -26.88 -5.40
CA GLN A 652 11.84 -26.55 -5.05
C GLN A 652 11.40 -27.37 -3.83
N VAL A 653 10.59 -26.78 -2.97
CA VAL A 653 10.21 -27.36 -1.67
C VAL A 653 8.74 -27.81 -1.69
N PHE A 654 8.44 -28.95 -1.08
CA PHE A 654 7.06 -29.46 -0.93
C PHE A 654 6.92 -30.35 0.32
N PRO A 655 5.75 -30.37 0.97
CA PRO A 655 5.56 -31.17 2.17
C PRO A 655 5.62 -32.67 1.85
N SER A 656 6.10 -33.46 2.81
CA SER A 656 5.96 -34.93 2.78
C SER A 656 4.64 -35.40 3.39
N GLY A 657 4.09 -34.62 4.32
CA GLY A 657 2.75 -34.78 4.88
C GLY A 657 1.69 -34.05 4.05
N PRO A 658 0.45 -33.98 4.57
CA PRO A 658 -0.66 -33.39 3.84
C PRO A 658 -0.54 -31.87 3.76
N ALA A 659 -0.60 -31.32 2.54
CA ALA A 659 -0.68 -29.89 2.29
C ALA A 659 -2.03 -29.27 2.74
N ASN A 660 -3.08 -30.11 2.85
CA ASN A 660 -4.45 -29.75 3.19
C ASN A 660 -5.01 -28.60 2.33
N TRP A 661 -4.93 -28.74 1.01
CA TRP A 661 -5.54 -27.78 0.09
C TRP A 661 -6.92 -28.25 -0.35
N SER A 662 -7.94 -27.41 -0.21
CA SER A 662 -9.31 -27.72 -0.63
C SER A 662 -9.83 -26.64 -1.58
N ILE A 663 -9.87 -26.96 -2.87
CA ILE A 663 -10.37 -26.06 -3.93
C ILE A 663 -11.73 -26.60 -4.40
N HIS A 664 -12.84 -25.99 -3.98
CA HIS A 664 -14.17 -26.57 -4.24
C HIS A 664 -15.33 -25.59 -4.41
N GLY A 665 -16.40 -26.00 -5.12
CA GLY A 665 -17.59 -25.15 -5.31
C GLY A 665 -17.36 -23.89 -6.16
N ASN A 666 -16.16 -23.70 -6.72
CA ASN A 666 -15.84 -22.53 -7.53
C ASN A 666 -16.45 -22.67 -8.92
N THR A 667 -16.87 -21.54 -9.50
CA THR A 667 -17.25 -21.45 -10.91
C THR A 667 -16.16 -20.71 -11.68
N ILE A 668 -15.49 -21.40 -12.60
CA ILE A 668 -14.49 -20.85 -13.51
C ILE A 668 -15.05 -20.90 -14.93
N ALA A 669 -15.24 -19.73 -15.55
CA ALA A 669 -15.85 -19.63 -16.88
C ALA A 669 -15.12 -18.62 -17.78
N GLY A 670 -15.05 -18.88 -19.09
CA GLY A 670 -14.53 -17.88 -20.04
C GLY A 670 -13.03 -17.63 -19.95
N CYS A 671 -12.25 -18.47 -19.26
CA CYS A 671 -10.80 -18.28 -19.11
C CYS A 671 -10.01 -19.01 -20.22
N ALA A 672 -8.87 -18.47 -20.63
CA ALA A 672 -8.03 -19.09 -21.68
C ALA A 672 -7.12 -20.23 -21.18
N ASP A 673 -6.86 -20.27 -19.87
CA ASP A 673 -6.19 -21.34 -19.12
C ASP A 673 -6.96 -21.50 -17.79
N PRO A 674 -8.13 -22.16 -17.79
CA PRO A 674 -9.09 -22.07 -16.67
C PRO A 674 -8.54 -22.57 -15.35
N VAL A 675 -7.92 -23.76 -15.33
CA VAL A 675 -7.32 -24.32 -14.12
C VAL A 675 -5.94 -24.89 -14.43
N ARG A 676 -4.95 -24.50 -13.62
CA ARG A 676 -3.60 -25.07 -13.67
C ARG A 676 -3.15 -25.50 -12.27
N LEU A 677 -3.07 -26.81 -12.06
CA LEU A 677 -2.59 -27.43 -10.84
C LEU A 677 -1.10 -27.78 -11.01
N ASP A 678 -0.24 -26.76 -10.88
CA ASP A 678 1.20 -26.81 -11.13
C ASP A 678 2.06 -26.60 -9.86
N SER A 679 1.49 -26.77 -8.67
CA SER A 679 2.23 -27.06 -7.44
C SER A 679 2.53 -28.56 -7.33
N TYR A 680 3.38 -28.98 -6.39
CA TYR A 680 3.59 -30.42 -6.15
C TYR A 680 2.35 -31.11 -5.59
N GLY A 681 1.57 -30.42 -4.74
CA GLY A 681 0.40 -30.98 -4.07
C GLY A 681 0.75 -32.11 -3.09
N SER A 682 -0.27 -32.85 -2.67
CA SER A 682 -0.15 -34.03 -1.81
C SER A 682 -1.41 -34.88 -1.89
N GLU A 683 -1.45 -36.01 -1.19
CA GLU A 683 -2.65 -36.83 -1.02
C GLU A 683 -3.85 -36.08 -0.41
N ALA A 684 -3.64 -34.93 0.25
CA ALA A 684 -4.68 -34.07 0.82
C ALA A 684 -5.03 -32.85 -0.05
N SER A 685 -4.47 -32.74 -1.26
CA SER A 685 -4.80 -31.66 -2.20
C SER A 685 -6.03 -32.05 -3.03
N LEU A 686 -7.15 -31.37 -2.80
CA LEU A 686 -8.45 -31.64 -3.41
C LEU A 686 -8.83 -30.53 -4.40
N PHE A 687 -9.26 -30.93 -5.59
CA PHE A 687 -10.00 -30.08 -6.54
C PHE A 687 -11.36 -30.75 -6.78
N ARG A 688 -12.41 -30.31 -6.08
CA ARG A 688 -13.69 -31.03 -6.05
C ARG A 688 -14.93 -30.16 -6.26
N ASP A 689 -15.97 -30.71 -6.84
CA ASP A 689 -17.30 -30.07 -6.93
C ASP A 689 -17.26 -28.66 -7.58
N ASN A 690 -16.27 -28.38 -8.44
CA ASN A 690 -16.14 -27.12 -9.18
C ASN A 690 -16.86 -27.20 -10.53
N ILE A 691 -17.29 -26.05 -11.05
CA ILE A 691 -17.79 -25.90 -12.42
C ILE A 691 -16.69 -25.21 -13.24
N VAL A 692 -16.20 -25.88 -14.29
CA VAL A 692 -15.19 -25.37 -15.22
C VAL A 692 -15.79 -25.37 -16.62
N SER A 693 -16.03 -24.19 -17.20
CA SER A 693 -16.58 -24.09 -18.55
C SER A 693 -15.71 -23.21 -19.45
N ARG A 694 -15.64 -23.56 -20.74
CA ARG A 694 -14.98 -22.69 -21.73
C ARG A 694 -15.66 -21.32 -21.82
N GLY A 695 -16.98 -21.26 -21.65
CA GLY A 695 -17.76 -20.05 -21.92
C GLY A 695 -17.54 -19.59 -23.36
N ASP A 696 -17.41 -18.29 -23.56
CA ASP A 696 -17.16 -17.68 -24.88
C ASP A 696 -15.67 -17.65 -25.29
N ALA A 697 -14.76 -18.16 -24.43
CA ALA A 697 -13.33 -18.15 -24.73
C ALA A 697 -12.99 -19.04 -25.94
N GLN A 698 -12.06 -18.57 -26.78
CA GLN A 698 -11.64 -19.23 -28.01
C GLN A 698 -10.19 -19.70 -27.92
N GLY A 699 -9.84 -20.79 -28.61
CA GLY A 699 -8.47 -21.32 -28.67
C GLY A 699 -8.01 -21.97 -27.36
N VAL A 700 -8.94 -22.42 -26.52
CA VAL A 700 -8.64 -22.94 -25.18
C VAL A 700 -8.11 -24.36 -25.29
N LYS A 701 -6.83 -24.56 -24.96
CA LYS A 701 -6.10 -25.84 -25.18
C LYS A 701 -6.51 -26.95 -24.21
N GLN A 702 -6.79 -26.59 -22.96
CA GLN A 702 -7.26 -27.52 -21.93
C GLN A 702 -8.17 -26.82 -20.92
N ALA A 703 -9.08 -27.55 -20.28
CA ALA A 703 -9.84 -27.03 -19.14
C ALA A 703 -9.00 -27.02 -17.86
N ILE A 704 -8.35 -28.15 -17.57
CA ILE A 704 -7.54 -28.37 -16.38
C ILE A 704 -6.19 -28.99 -16.79
N GLN A 705 -5.09 -28.29 -16.49
CA GLN A 705 -3.75 -28.89 -16.50
C GLN A 705 -3.41 -29.41 -15.10
N VAL A 706 -2.90 -30.64 -15.00
CA VAL A 706 -2.43 -31.25 -13.76
C VAL A 706 -0.97 -31.68 -13.91
N ALA A 707 -0.09 -31.10 -13.08
CA ALA A 707 1.36 -31.35 -13.07
C ALA A 707 1.90 -31.64 -11.65
N GLY A 708 1.01 -32.15 -10.78
CA GLY A 708 1.28 -32.51 -9.38
C GLY A 708 0.26 -33.51 -8.85
N GLN A 709 0.31 -33.78 -7.54
CA GLN A 709 -0.58 -34.71 -6.86
C GLN A 709 -1.86 -34.02 -6.38
N PHE A 710 -2.99 -34.36 -7.02
CA PHE A 710 -4.31 -33.81 -6.74
C PHE A 710 -5.40 -34.88 -6.90
N LYS A 711 -6.46 -34.75 -6.08
CA LYS A 711 -7.70 -35.54 -6.22
C LYS A 711 -8.77 -34.68 -6.92
N LEU A 712 -9.18 -35.09 -8.11
CA LEU A 712 -10.21 -34.44 -8.93
C LEU A 712 -11.54 -35.17 -8.75
N LEU A 713 -12.47 -34.61 -7.97
CA LEU A 713 -13.68 -35.31 -7.51
C LEU A 713 -14.95 -34.51 -7.84
N GLY A 714 -15.94 -35.10 -8.50
CA GLY A 714 -17.27 -34.47 -8.62
C GLY A 714 -17.35 -33.18 -9.47
N ASN A 715 -16.29 -32.80 -10.19
CA ASN A 715 -16.28 -31.56 -10.97
C ASN A 715 -17.13 -31.68 -12.23
N THR A 716 -17.73 -30.57 -12.68
CA THR A 716 -18.41 -30.46 -13.98
C THR A 716 -17.53 -29.65 -14.92
N ILE A 717 -17.13 -30.25 -16.05
CA ILE A 717 -16.18 -29.68 -17.01
C ILE A 717 -16.83 -29.68 -18.39
N SER A 718 -17.09 -28.51 -18.98
CA SER A 718 -17.92 -28.44 -20.20
C SER A 718 -17.49 -27.45 -21.30
N GLY A 719 -17.74 -27.86 -22.54
CA GLY A 719 -17.59 -27.02 -23.74
C GLY A 719 -16.17 -26.92 -24.29
N PHE A 720 -15.29 -27.90 -24.04
CA PHE A 720 -13.92 -27.95 -24.58
C PHE A 720 -13.88 -28.72 -25.90
N ASP A 721 -14.78 -28.37 -26.81
CA ASP A 721 -15.13 -29.06 -28.07
C ASP A 721 -14.35 -28.60 -29.31
N GLU A 722 -13.53 -27.57 -29.18
CA GLU A 722 -12.63 -27.08 -30.23
C GLU A 722 -11.58 -28.13 -30.65
N ALA A 723 -11.22 -28.14 -31.93
CA ALA A 723 -10.26 -29.09 -32.48
C ALA A 723 -8.90 -29.01 -31.78
N GLY A 724 -8.46 -30.13 -31.19
CA GLY A 724 -7.19 -30.21 -30.45
C GLY A 724 -7.26 -29.73 -28.99
N SER A 725 -8.43 -29.27 -28.53
CA SER A 725 -8.73 -29.00 -27.13
C SER A 725 -8.91 -30.30 -26.32
N SER A 726 -8.83 -30.19 -25.00
CA SER A 726 -9.03 -31.32 -24.08
C SER A 726 -9.66 -30.86 -22.77
N ALA A 727 -10.35 -31.75 -22.05
CA ALA A 727 -10.77 -31.42 -20.68
C ALA A 727 -9.58 -31.47 -19.72
N LEU A 728 -8.85 -32.59 -19.67
CA LEU A 728 -7.68 -32.77 -18.82
C LEU A 728 -6.37 -32.87 -19.62
N LEU A 729 -5.35 -32.14 -19.19
CA LEU A 729 -3.96 -32.33 -19.61
C LEU A 729 -3.13 -32.86 -18.43
N LEU A 730 -2.73 -34.13 -18.48
CA LEU A 730 -1.82 -34.74 -17.49
C LEU A 730 -0.37 -34.50 -17.89
N THR A 731 0.44 -34.00 -16.96
CA THR A 731 1.87 -33.70 -17.13
C THR A 731 2.67 -34.38 -16.00
N PRO A 732 3.87 -34.92 -16.25
CA PRO A 732 4.81 -35.26 -15.17
C PRO A 732 5.19 -34.00 -14.37
N ASP A 733 5.68 -34.19 -13.15
CA ASP A 733 6.26 -33.07 -12.39
C ASP A 733 7.64 -32.65 -12.97
N PRO A 734 8.25 -31.52 -12.51
CA PRO A 734 9.50 -31.01 -13.07
C PRO A 734 10.72 -31.93 -12.90
N VAL A 735 10.63 -32.96 -12.04
CA VAL A 735 11.66 -34.00 -11.86
C VAL A 735 11.24 -35.35 -12.47
N GLY A 736 10.21 -35.34 -13.33
CA GLY A 736 9.77 -36.47 -14.15
C GLY A 736 8.89 -37.50 -13.44
N ARG A 737 8.51 -37.26 -12.18
CA ARG A 737 7.67 -38.17 -11.39
C ARG A 737 6.23 -38.12 -11.89
N VAL A 738 5.54 -39.25 -11.75
CA VAL A 738 4.12 -39.39 -12.06
C VAL A 738 3.33 -39.35 -10.77
N ALA A 739 2.38 -38.44 -10.67
CA ALA A 739 1.43 -38.42 -9.58
C ALA A 739 0.30 -39.44 -9.83
N ARG A 740 0.08 -40.35 -8.87
CA ARG A 740 -1.07 -41.28 -8.88
C ARG A 740 -2.32 -40.53 -8.43
N ASN A 741 -2.89 -39.76 -9.34
CA ASN A 741 -4.04 -38.90 -9.07
C ASN A 741 -5.33 -39.71 -8.97
N LEU A 742 -6.26 -39.27 -8.11
CA LEU A 742 -7.60 -39.83 -7.99
C LEU A 742 -8.56 -38.97 -8.80
N ILE A 743 -9.17 -39.53 -9.84
CA ILE A 743 -10.02 -38.78 -10.78
C ILE A 743 -11.37 -39.47 -10.83
N GLN A 744 -12.32 -39.04 -10.00
CA GLN A 744 -13.58 -39.76 -9.79
C GLN A 744 -14.84 -38.91 -9.86
N ARG A 745 -15.92 -39.49 -10.40
CA ARG A 745 -17.27 -38.89 -10.42
C ARG A 745 -17.34 -37.51 -11.08
N ASN A 746 -16.38 -37.15 -11.93
CA ASN A 746 -16.41 -35.91 -12.69
C ASN A 746 -17.32 -36.08 -13.93
N THR A 747 -18.05 -35.03 -14.28
CA THR A 747 -18.82 -34.96 -15.54
C THR A 747 -18.04 -34.15 -16.55
N PHE A 748 -17.73 -34.76 -17.68
CA PHE A 748 -17.11 -34.15 -18.84
C PHE A 748 -18.16 -34.04 -19.94
N GLU A 749 -18.44 -32.83 -20.42
CA GLU A 749 -19.49 -32.59 -21.40
C GLU A 749 -18.97 -31.80 -22.60
N ARG A 750 -19.28 -32.24 -23.82
CA ARG A 750 -18.89 -31.54 -25.07
C ARG A 750 -17.38 -31.25 -25.09
N CYS A 751 -16.58 -32.32 -25.16
CA CYS A 751 -15.12 -32.23 -25.20
C CYS A 751 -14.57 -32.87 -26.49
N SER A 752 -13.58 -32.25 -27.12
CA SER A 752 -12.85 -32.84 -28.26
C SER A 752 -12.07 -34.08 -27.81
N ALA A 753 -11.32 -33.95 -26.71
CA ALA A 753 -10.79 -35.09 -25.96
C ALA A 753 -11.08 -34.93 -24.46
N VAL A 754 -11.44 -36.00 -23.75
CA VAL A 754 -11.56 -35.95 -22.29
C VAL A 754 -10.17 -35.86 -21.64
N VAL A 755 -9.20 -36.65 -22.11
CA VAL A 755 -7.84 -36.72 -21.55
C VAL A 755 -6.80 -36.56 -22.64
N LYS A 756 -5.79 -35.76 -22.36
CA LYS A 756 -4.54 -35.65 -23.11
C LYS A 756 -3.37 -35.85 -22.16
N GLU A 757 -2.32 -36.51 -22.63
CA GLU A 757 -1.13 -36.80 -21.83
C GLU A 757 0.09 -36.13 -22.46
N ALA A 758 0.93 -35.46 -21.64
CA ALA A 758 2.21 -34.93 -22.09
C ALA A 758 3.29 -36.02 -22.25
N ARG A 759 3.06 -37.20 -21.64
CA ARG A 759 3.80 -38.45 -21.81
C ARG A 759 2.80 -39.59 -21.76
N GLU A 760 2.92 -40.57 -22.64
CA GLU A 760 2.00 -41.71 -22.69
C GLU A 760 1.93 -42.47 -21.35
N GLY A 761 0.70 -42.85 -20.94
CA GLY A 761 0.45 -43.75 -19.81
C GLY A 761 0.26 -43.09 -18.43
N LEU A 762 0.21 -41.77 -18.34
CA LEU A 762 -0.09 -41.02 -17.11
C LEU A 762 -1.49 -41.30 -16.57
N TRP A 763 -2.50 -41.43 -17.44
CA TRP A 763 -3.87 -41.81 -17.10
C TRP A 763 -3.94 -43.21 -16.50
N LYS A 764 -3.11 -44.14 -16.98
CA LYS A 764 -3.03 -45.52 -16.49
C LYS A 764 -2.46 -45.61 -15.07
N GLU A 765 -1.61 -44.67 -14.67
CA GLU A 765 -1.13 -44.54 -13.28
C GLU A 765 -2.12 -43.81 -12.36
N CYS A 766 -3.18 -43.19 -12.90
CA CYS A 766 -4.24 -42.58 -12.12
C CYS A 766 -5.31 -43.61 -11.70
N VAL A 767 -5.95 -43.37 -10.56
CA VAL A 767 -7.17 -44.11 -10.16
C VAL A 767 -8.37 -43.34 -10.71
N ALA A 768 -8.85 -43.76 -11.88
CA ALA A 768 -10.01 -43.16 -12.53
C ALA A 768 -11.24 -44.07 -12.43
N ASP A 769 -12.36 -43.57 -11.89
CA ASP A 769 -13.59 -44.35 -11.71
C ASP A 769 -14.87 -43.48 -11.65
N GLY A 770 -15.99 -44.03 -12.10
CA GLY A 770 -17.32 -43.40 -12.01
C GLY A 770 -17.47 -42.05 -12.72
N ASN A 771 -16.55 -41.66 -13.61
CA ASN A 771 -16.67 -40.43 -14.39
C ASN A 771 -17.72 -40.57 -15.49
N LEU A 772 -18.28 -39.45 -15.95
CA LEU A 772 -19.27 -39.40 -17.01
C LEU A 772 -18.72 -38.63 -18.22
N PHE A 773 -18.81 -39.22 -19.42
CA PHE A 773 -18.34 -38.62 -20.67
C PHE A 773 -19.54 -38.37 -21.60
N VAL A 774 -20.11 -37.17 -21.53
CA VAL A 774 -21.34 -36.79 -22.24
C VAL A 774 -20.99 -36.03 -23.51
N ASN A 775 -21.38 -36.54 -24.67
CA ASN A 775 -21.19 -35.84 -25.96
C ASN A 775 -19.72 -35.47 -26.26
N CYS A 776 -18.77 -36.26 -25.76
CA CYS A 776 -17.35 -36.11 -26.04
C CYS A 776 -16.96 -36.84 -27.34
N GLN A 777 -16.10 -36.23 -28.16
CA GLN A 777 -15.64 -36.81 -29.44
C GLN A 777 -14.62 -37.94 -29.21
N ALA A 778 -13.73 -37.80 -28.22
CA ALA A 778 -12.81 -38.84 -27.77
C ALA A 778 -12.81 -38.98 -26.25
N ALA A 779 -13.07 -40.19 -25.75
CA ALA A 779 -13.06 -40.56 -24.33
C ALA A 779 -12.04 -41.68 -24.07
N PRO A 780 -11.43 -41.77 -22.88
CA PRO A 780 -10.53 -42.87 -22.52
C PRO A 780 -11.31 -44.20 -22.47
N ALA A 781 -10.64 -45.30 -22.81
CA ALA A 781 -11.22 -46.64 -22.83
C ALA A 781 -11.63 -47.18 -21.44
N THR A 782 -11.18 -46.55 -20.36
CA THR A 782 -11.44 -46.95 -18.96
C THR A 782 -11.66 -45.73 -18.06
N GLY A 783 -12.33 -45.95 -16.94
CA GLY A 783 -12.50 -44.96 -15.86
C GLY A 783 -13.77 -44.11 -15.92
N GLY A 784 -14.72 -44.40 -16.82
CA GLY A 784 -16.01 -43.73 -16.88
C GLY A 784 -17.00 -44.32 -17.88
N THR A 785 -18.22 -43.80 -17.87
CA THR A 785 -19.33 -44.17 -18.76
C THR A 785 -19.48 -43.14 -19.87
N VAL A 786 -19.52 -43.58 -21.13
CA VAL A 786 -19.82 -42.72 -22.29
C VAL A 786 -21.33 -42.62 -22.48
N ILE A 787 -21.84 -41.40 -22.62
CA ILE A 787 -23.22 -41.10 -23.04
C ILE A 787 -23.17 -40.32 -24.36
N THR A 788 -23.89 -40.82 -25.37
CA THR A 788 -23.91 -40.23 -26.71
C THR A 788 -24.99 -39.16 -26.88
N ARG A 789 -24.91 -38.44 -28.00
CA ARG A 789 -25.86 -37.38 -28.34
C ARG A 789 -27.28 -37.91 -28.50
N GLU A 790 -27.42 -39.06 -29.15
CA GLU A 790 -28.70 -39.77 -29.32
C GLU A 790 -29.37 -40.14 -27.99
N GLN A 791 -28.57 -40.31 -26.92
CA GLN A 791 -29.07 -40.61 -25.57
C GLN A 791 -29.40 -39.35 -24.74
N THR A 792 -29.04 -38.16 -25.21
CA THR A 792 -29.22 -36.88 -24.48
C THR A 792 -30.06 -35.85 -25.22
N GLU A 793 -30.36 -36.04 -26.50
CA GLU A 793 -31.28 -35.17 -27.21
C GLU A 793 -32.71 -35.32 -26.64
N PRO A 794 -33.39 -34.19 -26.35
CA PRO A 794 -34.78 -34.24 -25.91
C PRO A 794 -35.65 -34.78 -27.05
N VAL A 795 -36.35 -35.89 -26.79
CA VAL A 795 -37.33 -36.45 -27.72
C VAL A 795 -38.45 -35.42 -27.93
N LEU A 796 -38.41 -34.73 -29.06
CA LEU A 796 -39.48 -33.87 -29.52
C LEU A 796 -40.70 -34.76 -29.80
N LEU A 797 -41.61 -34.82 -28.83
CA LEU A 797 -42.92 -35.43 -29.03
C LEU A 797 -43.61 -34.72 -30.22
N PRO A 798 -44.30 -35.47 -31.09
CA PRO A 798 -45.05 -34.84 -32.18
C PRO A 798 -46.05 -33.82 -31.60
N PRO A 799 -46.32 -32.71 -32.30
CA PRO A 799 -47.28 -31.73 -31.84
C PRO A 799 -48.62 -32.43 -31.59
N GLY A 800 -49.21 -32.17 -30.42
CA GLY A 800 -50.50 -32.74 -30.04
C GLY A 800 -51.55 -32.44 -31.12
N PRO A 801 -52.51 -33.35 -31.35
CA PRO A 801 -53.52 -33.16 -32.39
C PRO A 801 -54.21 -31.81 -32.22
N PRO A 802 -54.48 -31.07 -33.33
CA PRO A 802 -55.06 -29.74 -33.24
C PRO A 802 -56.36 -29.79 -32.44
N PRO A 803 -56.60 -28.83 -31.54
CA PRO A 803 -57.76 -28.85 -30.67
C PRO A 803 -59.03 -28.93 -31.51
N ALA A 804 -59.90 -29.90 -31.21
CA ALA A 804 -61.13 -30.13 -31.95
C ALA A 804 -61.92 -28.81 -32.07
N PRO A 805 -62.47 -28.48 -33.26
CA PRO A 805 -63.12 -27.20 -33.49
C PRO A 805 -64.22 -26.97 -32.46
N ARG A 806 -64.08 -25.91 -31.66
CA ARG A 806 -65.08 -25.55 -30.64
C ARG A 806 -66.40 -25.29 -31.35
N CYS A 807 -67.39 -26.12 -31.06
CA CYS A 807 -68.75 -25.94 -31.54
C CYS A 807 -69.27 -24.57 -31.08
N THR A 808 -69.42 -23.64 -32.02
CA THR A 808 -69.94 -22.30 -31.76
C THR A 808 -71.41 -22.43 -31.37
N ARG A 809 -71.73 -22.14 -30.10
CA ARG A 809 -73.13 -21.95 -29.69
C ARG A 809 -73.72 -20.80 -30.51
N SER A 810 -74.85 -21.06 -31.14
CA SER A 810 -75.69 -20.03 -31.76
C SER A 810 -76.11 -19.01 -30.72
N GLU A 811 -75.96 -17.73 -31.04
CA GLU A 811 -76.61 -16.65 -30.30
C GLU A 811 -78.13 -16.78 -30.42
N ALA A 812 -78.84 -16.62 -29.32
CA ALA A 812 -80.28 -16.41 -29.29
C ALA A 812 -80.54 -14.90 -29.08
N PRO A 813 -81.56 -14.30 -29.73
CA PRO A 813 -81.73 -12.85 -29.74
C PRO A 813 -82.53 -12.31 -28.54
N GLY A 814 -82.25 -11.05 -28.18
CA GLY A 814 -83.24 -10.15 -27.55
C GLY A 814 -83.07 -9.86 -26.05
N ASN A 815 -82.42 -8.74 -25.72
CA ASN A 815 -83.11 -7.50 -25.30
C ASN A 815 -82.13 -6.33 -25.14
#